data_AF-A0A497E5I4-F1
#
_entry.id   AF-A0A497E5I4-F1
#
_cell.length_a   1.000
_cell.length_b   1.000
_cell.length_c   1.000
_cell.angle_alpha   90.00
_cell.angle_beta   90.00
_cell.angle_gamma   90.00
#
_symmetry.space_group_name_H-M   'P 1'
#
loop_
_entity.id
_entity.type
_entity.pdbx_description
1 polymer ?
#
loop_
_entity_poly.entity_id
_entity_poly.type
_entity_poly.pdbx_seq_one_letter_code
_entity_poly.pdbx_strand_id
1 'polypeptide(L)'
;MIKETTYPLLAILFLCLFLSGARAQDVSIIKEIQIQGNSYVKDEEIKKVIVSKVGEPLSEERVREDMQAIYDMGFFSDLKAFKEDVEGGLRLIFEVKENKKISEIIFEGVEESEVPKLKRLISLKRDRLWNFKEAREDKRKILEYYHKRGFFSASVNVSCLPSGKETCKAVFNVQRGERRRVKEICIKGNRALSEERIRSLFRTRPKCYFNEKSLEKDLERVIHLYRRLGYHFAYFKEPRFEFFSERRLLKKEKVNLVRIFLEIVEGKKVFVSEIKMEGNEVLTTPEILSLIRPRKGQVFVLDYLKESVDKLKDRYGERGYVYVQVGWNLEFNEAKDKVKVMLSIKEGPQVRVGKVRIEGAETCQERVFKHTLLVKEGDVFNVAKIRESWRRLYNLGFFEKVEIRPLSTSSPKVLDLLVKVSEEKRKGRLFLGAGYSSVSKLEGFIQAYKDNLWGEGKQIGVDWNFGKIRNEYDISYLDRWFNDSSTSLKVRLYDKWGRYEYHDNGEYNYEKETRGGSLALGWPIGEQIEAFVTFKDEDVEIKNIEGDTGELSEGKSTCRSLELFLRRDARVRDEAFNPYKGTYSSLSIEKSGGFLGGDAEFIKYKGELRGYLRQGEFWKSPILAYRLRGQLGENLSEYEKFYIGGQDTLRGYSQNEFYGDRAVLGSLELRFPMSKQLTGVLFVDSGRVWGGSEMSDFKTGFGFGMRIRTLLGIIRLDYGVGEGGRFYFGMGEGF
;
A
#
# COMPACT_ATOMS: atom_id res chain seq x y z
N MET A 1 3.36 -61.22 -85.24
CA MET A 1 1.97 -61.68 -85.05
C MET A 1 1.16 -60.46 -84.66
N ILE A 2 0.63 -59.74 -85.66
CA ILE A 2 -0.76 -59.80 -86.17
C ILE A 2 -1.67 -58.95 -85.28
N LYS A 3 -2.44 -57.95 -85.73
CA LYS A 3 -2.62 -57.19 -86.99
C LYS A 3 -3.49 -55.99 -86.58
N GLU A 4 -3.12 -54.75 -86.90
CA GLU A 4 -3.85 -53.82 -87.80
C GLU A 4 -5.30 -54.19 -88.14
N THR A 5 -6.27 -53.28 -87.97
CA THR A 5 -6.89 -52.48 -89.07
C THR A 5 -8.15 -51.70 -88.65
N THR A 6 -8.23 -50.45 -89.13
CA THR A 6 -9.38 -49.69 -89.68
C THR A 6 -10.49 -49.04 -88.82
N TYR A 7 -10.54 -47.70 -88.93
CA TYR A 7 -11.61 -46.70 -88.71
C TYR A 7 -12.84 -46.88 -89.66
N PRO A 8 -13.81 -45.94 -89.79
CA PRO A 8 -14.77 -45.37 -88.83
C PRO A 8 -16.22 -45.37 -89.41
N LEU A 9 -17.25 -45.88 -88.72
CA LEU A 9 -18.65 -45.58 -89.13
C LEU A 9 -19.71 -45.74 -88.03
N LEU A 10 -19.31 -45.66 -86.77
CA LEU A 10 -20.20 -45.82 -85.61
C LEU A 10 -20.27 -44.57 -84.72
N ALA A 11 -19.98 -43.38 -85.27
CA ALA A 11 -20.00 -42.11 -84.55
C ALA A 11 -21.26 -41.25 -84.83
N ILE A 12 -22.21 -41.72 -85.65
CA ILE A 12 -23.44 -40.97 -85.98
C ILE A 12 -24.73 -41.70 -85.53
N LEU A 13 -24.65 -42.96 -85.07
CA LEU A 13 -25.83 -43.72 -84.58
C LEU A 13 -25.87 -43.95 -83.06
N PHE A 14 -24.96 -43.34 -82.29
CA PHE A 14 -25.03 -43.28 -80.81
C PHE A 14 -25.38 -41.87 -80.29
N LEU A 15 -25.75 -40.94 -81.21
CA LEU A 15 -26.12 -39.56 -80.90
C LEU A 15 -27.64 -39.29 -80.96
N CYS A 16 -28.47 -40.31 -81.20
CA CYS A 16 -29.94 -40.17 -81.33
C CYS A 16 -30.77 -40.98 -80.30
N LEU A 17 -30.17 -41.46 -79.21
CA LEU A 17 -30.90 -42.14 -78.12
C LEU A 17 -30.76 -41.46 -76.73
N PHE A 18 -30.24 -40.24 -76.68
CA PHE A 18 -30.19 -39.42 -75.45
C PHE A 18 -31.10 -38.17 -75.49
N LEU A 19 -32.13 -38.18 -76.35
CA LEU A 19 -33.13 -37.12 -76.45
C LEU A 19 -34.51 -37.67 -76.10
N SER A 20 -34.76 -37.87 -74.81
CA SER A 20 -36.12 -37.99 -74.25
C SER A 20 -36.05 -37.78 -72.75
N GLY A 21 -36.43 -36.59 -72.29
CA GLY A 21 -36.64 -36.31 -70.86
C GLY A 21 -35.94 -35.10 -70.26
N ALA A 22 -35.56 -34.07 -71.04
CA ALA A 22 -35.38 -32.75 -70.44
C ALA A 22 -36.77 -32.16 -70.18
N ARG A 23 -37.34 -32.43 -69.00
CA ARG A 23 -38.40 -31.55 -68.48
C ARG A 23 -37.74 -30.20 -68.24
N ALA A 24 -38.21 -29.17 -68.92
CA ALA A 24 -37.98 -27.80 -68.50
C ALA A 24 -38.42 -27.70 -67.03
N GLN A 25 -37.47 -27.50 -66.13
CA GLN A 25 -37.78 -27.07 -64.77
C GLN A 25 -38.24 -25.62 -64.94
N ASP A 26 -39.52 -25.35 -64.73
CA ASP A 26 -40.03 -23.98 -64.65
C ASP A 26 -39.25 -23.26 -63.54
N VAL A 27 -38.27 -22.46 -63.97
CA VAL A 27 -37.43 -21.68 -63.06
C VAL A 27 -38.31 -20.59 -62.48
N SER A 28 -38.89 -20.88 -61.32
CA SER A 28 -39.84 -20.01 -60.66
C SER A 28 -39.06 -18.89 -59.97
N ILE A 29 -39.26 -17.64 -60.42
CA ILE A 29 -38.53 -16.46 -59.93
C ILE A 29 -39.23 -15.91 -58.67
N ILE A 30 -38.46 -15.62 -57.63
CA ILE A 30 -38.96 -15.01 -56.40
C ILE A 30 -39.35 -13.56 -56.70
N LYS A 31 -40.64 -13.23 -56.60
CA LYS A 31 -41.16 -11.89 -56.88
C LYS A 31 -41.34 -11.07 -55.60
N GLU A 32 -41.59 -11.73 -54.48
CA GLU A 32 -41.81 -11.07 -53.19
C GLU A 32 -41.39 -12.00 -52.03
N ILE A 33 -40.78 -11.41 -50.99
CA ILE A 33 -40.49 -12.10 -49.72
C ILE A 33 -41.30 -11.43 -48.61
N GLN A 34 -42.21 -12.19 -48.01
CA GLN A 34 -43.09 -11.76 -46.93
C GLN A 34 -42.75 -12.50 -45.64
N ILE A 35 -42.82 -11.79 -44.51
CA ILE A 35 -42.67 -12.38 -43.18
C ILE A 35 -44.01 -12.24 -42.47
N GLN A 36 -44.43 -13.29 -41.77
CA GLN A 36 -45.69 -13.34 -41.04
C GLN A 36 -45.46 -13.91 -39.64
N GLY A 37 -46.26 -13.46 -38.65
CA GLY A 37 -46.23 -13.97 -37.28
C GLY A 37 -45.21 -13.30 -36.34
N ASN A 38 -44.47 -12.30 -36.84
CA ASN A 38 -43.67 -11.40 -36.02
C ASN A 38 -44.50 -10.20 -35.53
N SER A 39 -44.14 -9.64 -34.38
CA SER A 39 -44.80 -8.50 -33.75
C SER A 39 -43.81 -7.61 -33.00
N TYR A 40 -42.80 -8.21 -32.37
CA TYR A 40 -41.76 -7.50 -31.64
C TYR A 40 -40.45 -7.39 -32.44
N VAL A 41 -40.10 -8.38 -33.26
CA VAL A 41 -38.97 -8.32 -34.19
C VAL A 41 -39.46 -7.70 -35.50
N LYS A 42 -38.81 -6.63 -35.97
CA LYS A 42 -39.23 -5.94 -37.19
C LYS A 42 -38.88 -6.75 -38.44
N ASP A 43 -39.75 -6.70 -39.46
CA ASP A 43 -39.55 -7.36 -40.76
C ASP A 43 -38.17 -7.09 -41.35
N GLU A 44 -37.71 -5.83 -41.29
CA GLU A 44 -36.40 -5.42 -41.82
C GLU A 44 -35.22 -6.12 -41.15
N GLU A 45 -35.34 -6.49 -39.86
CA GLU A 45 -34.26 -7.18 -39.14
C GLU A 45 -34.17 -8.66 -39.56
N ILE A 46 -35.32 -9.27 -39.86
CA ILE A 46 -35.40 -10.65 -40.36
C ILE A 46 -34.96 -10.69 -41.84
N LYS A 47 -35.38 -9.73 -42.67
CA LYS A 47 -34.98 -9.65 -44.09
C LYS A 47 -33.46 -9.49 -44.28
N LYS A 48 -32.75 -8.90 -43.32
CA LYS A 48 -31.28 -8.72 -43.38
C LYS A 48 -30.49 -10.03 -43.33
N VAL A 49 -31.04 -11.08 -42.70
CA VAL A 49 -30.35 -12.37 -42.55
C VAL A 49 -30.72 -13.36 -43.67
N ILE A 50 -31.72 -13.01 -44.50
CA ILE A 50 -32.16 -13.80 -45.65
C ILE A 50 -31.20 -13.55 -46.82
N VAL A 51 -30.65 -14.62 -47.36
CA VAL A 51 -29.75 -14.67 -48.51
C VAL A 51 -30.54 -14.63 -49.83
N SER A 52 -31.72 -15.25 -49.88
CA SER A 52 -32.59 -15.19 -51.07
C SER A 52 -33.03 -13.76 -51.39
N LYS A 53 -32.98 -13.40 -52.68
CA LYS A 53 -33.35 -12.07 -53.17
C LYS A 53 -34.52 -12.11 -54.13
N VAL A 54 -35.27 -11.01 -54.13
CA VAL A 54 -36.30 -10.75 -55.14
C VAL A 54 -35.63 -10.64 -56.52
N GLY A 55 -36.14 -11.36 -57.51
CA GLY A 55 -35.63 -11.44 -58.88
C GLY A 55 -34.74 -12.66 -59.18
N GLU A 56 -34.40 -13.47 -58.17
CA GLU A 56 -33.59 -14.69 -58.34
C GLU A 56 -34.44 -15.97 -58.47
N PRO A 57 -33.93 -17.03 -59.11
CA PRO A 57 -34.60 -18.32 -59.16
C PRO A 57 -34.70 -18.95 -57.76
N LEU A 58 -35.86 -19.53 -57.44
CA LEU A 58 -36.06 -20.23 -56.18
C LEU A 58 -35.13 -21.46 -56.09
N SER A 59 -34.32 -21.52 -55.03
CA SER A 59 -33.53 -22.69 -54.68
C SER A 59 -33.96 -23.20 -53.31
N GLU A 60 -34.38 -24.47 -53.23
CA GLU A 60 -34.77 -25.10 -51.96
C GLU A 60 -33.61 -25.15 -50.95
N GLU A 61 -32.37 -25.24 -51.44
CA GLU A 61 -31.17 -25.18 -50.61
C GLU A 61 -31.01 -23.81 -49.94
N ARG A 62 -31.19 -22.73 -50.71
CA ARG A 62 -31.15 -21.35 -50.18
C ARG A 62 -32.30 -21.06 -49.22
N VAL A 63 -33.50 -21.56 -49.50
CA VAL A 63 -34.64 -21.42 -48.56
C VAL A 63 -34.32 -22.11 -47.23
N ARG A 64 -33.65 -23.27 -47.25
CA ARG A 64 -33.22 -23.96 -46.03
C ARG A 64 -32.14 -23.17 -45.29
N GLU A 65 -31.19 -22.56 -46.01
CA GLU A 65 -30.18 -21.66 -45.44
C GLU A 65 -30.82 -20.42 -44.80
N ASP A 66 -31.82 -19.82 -45.46
CA ASP A 66 -32.58 -18.67 -44.95
C ASP A 66 -33.37 -19.05 -43.69
N MET A 67 -34.05 -20.20 -43.72
CA MET A 67 -34.73 -20.72 -42.53
C MET A 67 -33.75 -20.93 -41.38
N GLN A 68 -32.59 -21.50 -41.66
CA GLN A 68 -31.54 -21.69 -40.66
C GLN A 68 -31.02 -20.35 -40.13
N ALA A 69 -30.80 -19.35 -41.00
CA ALA A 69 -30.35 -18.01 -40.63
C ALA A 69 -31.37 -17.26 -39.75
N ILE A 70 -32.66 -17.35 -40.08
CA ILE A 70 -33.76 -16.78 -39.29
C ILE A 70 -33.86 -17.49 -37.94
N TYR A 71 -33.83 -18.82 -37.92
CA TYR A 71 -33.80 -19.59 -36.68
C TYR A 71 -32.58 -19.22 -35.82
N ASP A 72 -31.44 -18.99 -36.48
CA ASP A 72 -30.19 -18.58 -35.87
C ASP A 72 -30.21 -17.17 -35.26
N MET A 73 -31.25 -16.37 -35.50
CA MET A 73 -31.48 -15.12 -34.75
C MET A 73 -31.84 -15.40 -33.28
N GLY A 74 -32.39 -16.59 -32.98
CA GLY A 74 -32.64 -17.04 -31.60
C GLY A 74 -33.99 -16.63 -31.00
N PHE A 75 -34.76 -15.79 -31.69
CA PHE A 75 -36.01 -15.18 -31.19
C PHE A 75 -37.28 -15.95 -31.51
N PHE A 76 -37.21 -17.04 -32.27
CA PHE A 76 -38.38 -17.76 -32.76
C PHE A 76 -38.43 -19.19 -32.22
N SER A 77 -39.64 -19.66 -31.89
CA SER A 77 -39.92 -21.00 -31.35
C SER A 77 -40.35 -22.00 -32.41
N ASP A 78 -40.93 -21.51 -33.51
CA ASP A 78 -41.37 -22.26 -34.68
C ASP A 78 -41.13 -21.39 -35.92
N LEU A 79 -40.77 -22.04 -37.04
CA LEU A 79 -40.44 -21.39 -38.29
C LEU A 79 -40.85 -22.29 -39.45
N LYS A 80 -41.68 -21.76 -40.35
CA LYS A 80 -42.14 -22.46 -41.55
C LYS A 80 -41.94 -21.56 -42.76
N ALA A 81 -41.63 -22.16 -43.90
CA ALA A 81 -41.56 -21.48 -45.18
C ALA A 81 -42.66 -22.03 -46.10
N PHE A 82 -43.45 -21.14 -46.66
CA PHE A 82 -44.49 -21.46 -47.64
C PHE A 82 -44.20 -20.75 -48.96
N LYS A 83 -44.65 -21.37 -50.04
CA LYS A 83 -44.62 -20.79 -51.38
C LYS A 83 -46.05 -20.59 -51.87
N GLU A 84 -46.31 -19.42 -52.45
CA GLU A 84 -47.60 -19.05 -53.01
C GLU A 84 -47.37 -18.54 -54.45
N ASP A 85 -48.09 -19.13 -55.41
CA ASP A 85 -48.04 -18.70 -56.81
C ASP A 85 -48.71 -17.33 -56.97
N VAL A 86 -48.01 -16.37 -57.55
CA VAL A 86 -48.52 -15.03 -57.83
C VAL A 86 -48.35 -14.69 -59.31
N GLU A 87 -49.15 -13.75 -59.82
CA GLU A 87 -49.12 -13.39 -61.24
C GLU A 87 -47.69 -12.93 -61.66
N GLY A 88 -47.00 -13.78 -62.44
CA GLY A 88 -45.63 -13.55 -62.91
C GLY A 88 -44.49 -13.93 -61.95
N GLY A 89 -44.71 -14.82 -60.97
CA GLY A 89 -43.62 -15.40 -60.15
C GLY A 89 -44.10 -16.13 -58.88
N LEU A 90 -43.19 -16.34 -57.92
CA LEU A 90 -43.50 -16.92 -56.61
C LEU A 90 -43.36 -15.90 -55.48
N ARG A 91 -44.26 -15.96 -54.49
CA ARG A 91 -44.13 -15.30 -53.19
C ARG A 91 -43.60 -16.31 -52.17
N LEU A 92 -42.50 -15.96 -51.50
CA LEU A 92 -41.91 -16.76 -50.42
C LEU A 92 -42.35 -16.17 -49.07
N ILE A 93 -43.09 -16.95 -48.29
CA ILE A 93 -43.65 -16.54 -47.00
C ILE A 93 -42.92 -17.27 -45.88
N PHE A 94 -42.23 -16.52 -45.02
CA PHE A 94 -41.67 -17.05 -43.78
C PHE A 94 -42.64 -16.79 -42.62
N GLU A 95 -43.31 -17.84 -42.15
CA GLU A 95 -44.16 -17.81 -40.97
C GLU A 95 -43.30 -18.10 -39.73
N VAL A 96 -43.20 -17.12 -38.84
CA VAL A 96 -42.39 -17.20 -37.62
C VAL A 96 -43.28 -17.13 -36.39
N LYS A 97 -42.95 -17.89 -35.33
CA LYS A 97 -43.59 -17.78 -34.02
C LYS A 97 -42.61 -17.22 -33.00
N GLU A 98 -42.76 -15.95 -32.67
CA GLU A 98 -41.91 -15.27 -31.70
C GLU A 98 -41.91 -15.95 -30.31
N ASN A 99 -40.75 -15.92 -29.67
CA ASN A 99 -40.57 -16.37 -28.30
C ASN A 99 -41.25 -15.40 -27.31
N LYS A 100 -41.54 -15.89 -26.10
CA LYS A 100 -42.16 -15.08 -25.04
C LYS A 100 -41.21 -14.03 -24.47
N LYS A 101 -41.77 -12.92 -23.96
CA LYS A 101 -41.00 -11.91 -23.22
C LYS A 101 -40.63 -12.39 -21.82
N ILE A 102 -39.41 -12.07 -21.39
CA ILE A 102 -38.88 -12.44 -20.07
C ILE A 102 -39.45 -11.49 -19.01
N SER A 103 -40.36 -11.96 -18.17
CA SER A 103 -40.91 -11.16 -17.05
C SER A 103 -39.98 -11.11 -15.85
N GLU A 104 -39.23 -12.19 -15.61
CA GLU A 104 -38.34 -12.35 -14.46
C GLU A 104 -37.20 -13.35 -14.78
N ILE A 105 -36.05 -13.16 -14.14
CA ILE A 105 -34.91 -14.08 -14.20
C ILE A 105 -34.66 -14.65 -12.80
N ILE A 106 -34.78 -15.97 -12.67
CA ILE A 106 -34.70 -16.71 -11.42
C ILE A 106 -33.49 -17.66 -11.48
N PHE A 107 -32.72 -17.69 -10.39
CA PHE A 107 -31.61 -18.64 -10.21
C PHE A 107 -31.96 -19.60 -9.07
N GLU A 108 -32.10 -20.89 -9.38
CA GLU A 108 -32.38 -21.95 -8.41
C GLU A 108 -31.10 -22.75 -8.11
N GLY A 109 -30.94 -23.21 -6.87
CA GLY A 109 -29.72 -23.91 -6.42
C GLY A 109 -28.50 -22.98 -6.27
N VAL A 110 -28.75 -21.67 -6.17
CA VAL A 110 -27.72 -20.64 -6.00
C VAL A 110 -27.89 -19.92 -4.66
N GLU A 111 -26.80 -19.70 -3.94
CA GLU A 111 -26.78 -18.85 -2.75
C GLU A 111 -27.12 -17.40 -3.09
N GLU A 112 -27.91 -16.74 -2.24
CA GLU A 112 -28.39 -15.37 -2.45
C GLU A 112 -27.25 -14.37 -2.72
N SER A 113 -26.11 -14.56 -2.04
CA SER A 113 -24.91 -13.73 -2.19
C SER A 113 -24.24 -13.81 -3.57
N GLU A 114 -24.58 -14.83 -4.38
CA GLU A 114 -24.00 -15.07 -5.70
C GLU A 114 -24.90 -14.61 -6.85
N VAL A 115 -26.21 -14.44 -6.59
CA VAL A 115 -27.19 -14.01 -7.60
C VAL A 115 -26.80 -12.69 -8.28
N PRO A 116 -26.34 -11.63 -7.57
CA PRO A 116 -25.92 -10.38 -8.23
C PRO A 116 -24.73 -10.57 -9.17
N LYS A 117 -23.84 -11.54 -8.88
CA LYS A 117 -22.66 -11.83 -9.71
C LYS A 117 -23.08 -12.57 -10.98
N LEU A 118 -23.96 -13.57 -10.86
CA LEU A 118 -24.48 -14.31 -12.00
C LEU A 118 -25.33 -13.42 -12.92
N LYS A 119 -26.17 -12.54 -12.35
CA LYS A 119 -26.94 -11.55 -13.11
C LYS A 119 -26.07 -10.62 -13.97
N ARG A 120 -24.83 -10.32 -13.55
CA ARG A 120 -23.88 -9.51 -14.33
C ARG A 120 -23.16 -10.30 -15.44
N LEU A 121 -23.13 -11.62 -15.34
CA LEU A 121 -22.47 -12.49 -16.32
C LEU A 121 -23.38 -12.83 -17.50
N ILE A 122 -24.69 -12.89 -17.27
CA ILE A 122 -25.67 -13.26 -18.29
C ILE A 122 -26.05 -12.10 -19.21
N SER A 123 -26.48 -12.44 -20.41
CA SER A 123 -26.82 -11.54 -21.51
C SER A 123 -28.34 -11.31 -21.57
N LEU A 124 -29.13 -12.33 -21.19
CA LEU A 124 -30.58 -12.24 -21.03
C LEU A 124 -30.95 -11.15 -20.02
N LYS A 125 -31.95 -10.33 -20.37
CA LYS A 125 -32.48 -9.26 -19.51
C LYS A 125 -34.00 -9.34 -19.41
N ARG A 126 -34.52 -8.79 -18.31
CA ARG A 126 -35.96 -8.57 -18.12
C ARG A 126 -36.53 -7.68 -19.23
N ASP A 127 -37.79 -7.91 -19.58
CA ASP A 127 -38.58 -7.19 -20.57
C ASP A 127 -38.06 -7.31 -22.02
N ARG A 128 -37.17 -8.29 -22.29
CA ARG A 128 -36.72 -8.67 -23.63
C ARG A 128 -37.36 -9.98 -24.09
N LEU A 129 -37.39 -10.21 -25.40
CA LEU A 129 -37.76 -11.52 -25.96
C LEU A 129 -36.76 -12.58 -25.52
N TRP A 130 -37.25 -13.78 -25.21
CA TRP A 130 -36.39 -14.93 -24.95
C TRP A 130 -35.57 -15.27 -26.18
N ASN A 131 -34.25 -15.35 -26.01
CA ASN A 131 -33.32 -15.76 -27.04
C ASN A 131 -32.59 -17.04 -26.62
N PHE A 132 -32.82 -18.14 -27.36
CA PHE A 132 -32.24 -19.44 -26.97
C PHE A 132 -30.72 -19.51 -27.17
N LYS A 133 -30.14 -18.68 -28.04
CA LYS A 133 -28.68 -18.59 -28.22
C LYS A 133 -28.04 -17.86 -27.05
N GLU A 134 -28.60 -16.71 -26.66
CA GLU A 134 -28.16 -16.01 -25.44
C GLU A 134 -28.29 -16.93 -24.21
N ALA A 135 -29.39 -17.68 -24.09
CA ALA A 135 -29.58 -18.65 -23.01
C ALA A 135 -28.49 -19.75 -22.99
N ARG A 136 -28.09 -20.26 -24.17
CA ARG A 136 -27.03 -21.27 -24.30
C ARG A 136 -25.65 -20.69 -23.94
N GLU A 137 -25.38 -19.46 -24.36
CA GLU A 137 -24.14 -18.78 -24.02
C GLU A 137 -24.07 -18.47 -22.52
N ASP A 138 -25.17 -17.99 -21.94
CA ASP A 138 -25.31 -17.69 -20.52
C ASP A 138 -25.14 -18.96 -19.67
N LYS A 139 -25.70 -20.09 -20.10
CA LYS A 139 -25.43 -21.42 -19.52
C LYS A 139 -23.93 -21.71 -19.47
N ARG A 140 -23.21 -21.50 -20.59
CA ARG A 140 -21.76 -21.72 -20.67
C ARG A 140 -21.00 -20.80 -19.72
N LYS A 141 -21.34 -19.50 -19.67
CA LYS A 141 -20.71 -18.51 -18.78
C LYS A 141 -20.89 -18.88 -17.30
N ILE A 142 -22.09 -19.33 -16.91
CA ILE A 142 -22.36 -19.76 -15.53
C ILE A 142 -21.59 -21.05 -15.20
N LEU A 143 -21.56 -22.03 -16.11
CA LEU A 143 -20.75 -23.25 -15.93
C LEU A 143 -19.27 -22.92 -15.73
N GLU A 144 -18.71 -22.05 -16.58
CA GLU A 144 -17.32 -21.60 -16.49
C GLU A 144 -17.03 -20.89 -15.15
N TYR A 145 -17.97 -20.07 -14.67
CA TYR A 145 -17.87 -19.42 -13.36
C TYR A 145 -17.75 -20.44 -12.21
N TYR A 146 -18.52 -21.52 -12.24
CA TYR A 146 -18.45 -22.58 -11.22
C TYR A 146 -17.18 -23.44 -11.37
N HIS A 147 -16.79 -23.79 -12.60
CA HIS A 147 -15.55 -24.52 -12.89
C HIS A 147 -14.32 -23.78 -12.35
N LYS A 148 -14.21 -22.47 -12.61
CA LYS A 148 -13.15 -21.58 -12.08
C LYS A 148 -13.08 -21.56 -10.55
N ARG A 149 -14.17 -21.90 -9.86
CA ARG A 149 -14.27 -21.98 -8.40
C ARG A 149 -14.11 -23.40 -7.85
N GLY A 150 -13.82 -24.38 -8.70
CA GLY A 150 -13.56 -25.76 -8.30
C GLY A 150 -14.78 -26.68 -8.30
N PHE A 151 -15.90 -26.24 -8.87
CA PHE A 151 -17.14 -27.01 -9.01
C PHE A 151 -17.24 -27.60 -10.42
N PHE A 152 -16.41 -28.60 -10.72
CA PHE A 152 -16.32 -29.18 -12.07
C PHE A 152 -17.45 -30.14 -12.42
N SER A 153 -18.22 -30.58 -11.43
CA SER A 153 -19.43 -31.38 -11.61
C SER A 153 -20.68 -30.50 -11.69
N ALA A 154 -20.51 -29.19 -11.87
CA ALA A 154 -21.63 -28.27 -11.96
C ALA A 154 -22.46 -28.54 -13.21
N SER A 155 -23.77 -28.54 -13.08
CA SER A 155 -24.71 -28.60 -14.19
C SER A 155 -25.62 -27.37 -14.13
N VAL A 156 -25.93 -26.82 -15.30
CA VAL A 156 -26.80 -25.65 -15.43
C VAL A 156 -27.81 -25.95 -16.52
N ASN A 157 -29.09 -25.86 -16.18
CA ASN A 157 -30.19 -25.97 -17.13
C ASN A 157 -30.92 -24.62 -17.16
N VAL A 158 -31.24 -24.16 -18.37
CA VAL A 158 -31.90 -22.88 -18.58
C VAL A 158 -33.20 -23.16 -19.34
N SER A 159 -34.31 -22.73 -18.77
CA SER A 159 -35.65 -22.92 -19.34
C SER A 159 -36.47 -21.63 -19.27
N CYS A 160 -37.39 -21.48 -20.22
CA CYS A 160 -38.38 -20.40 -20.25
C CYS A 160 -39.73 -21.01 -19.82
N LEU A 161 -40.09 -20.81 -18.56
CA LEU A 161 -41.34 -21.33 -18.00
C LEU A 161 -42.48 -20.33 -18.25
N PRO A 162 -43.60 -20.72 -18.90
CA PRO A 162 -44.73 -19.84 -19.15
C PRO A 162 -45.22 -19.14 -17.86
N SER A 163 -45.39 -17.82 -17.93
CA SER A 163 -45.88 -17.00 -16.82
C SER A 163 -46.81 -15.94 -17.38
N GLY A 164 -47.96 -16.36 -17.91
CA GLY A 164 -48.90 -15.54 -18.67
C GLY A 164 -49.04 -15.97 -20.14
N LYS A 165 -49.88 -15.25 -20.90
CA LYS A 165 -50.13 -15.55 -22.33
C LYS A 165 -48.87 -15.28 -23.19
N GLU A 166 -48.24 -14.11 -23.05
CA GLU A 166 -47.08 -13.68 -23.87
C GLU A 166 -45.74 -13.60 -23.11
N THR A 167 -45.73 -13.98 -21.83
CA THR A 167 -44.57 -13.82 -20.93
C THR A 167 -44.07 -15.15 -20.37
N CYS A 168 -42.76 -15.24 -20.10
CA CYS A 168 -42.14 -16.37 -19.41
C CYS A 168 -41.12 -15.94 -18.35
N LYS A 169 -40.88 -16.82 -17.39
CA LYS A 169 -39.79 -16.72 -16.41
C LYS A 169 -38.58 -17.47 -16.95
N ALA A 170 -37.44 -16.80 -17.03
CA ALA A 170 -36.16 -17.43 -17.36
C ALA A 170 -35.59 -18.05 -16.08
N VAL A 171 -35.63 -19.38 -15.98
CA VAL A 171 -35.17 -20.13 -14.80
C VAL A 171 -33.84 -20.80 -15.10
N PHE A 172 -32.81 -20.43 -14.35
CA PHE A 172 -31.50 -21.06 -14.34
C PHE A 172 -31.44 -22.02 -13.15
N ASN A 173 -31.63 -23.31 -13.40
CA ASN A 173 -31.47 -24.35 -12.40
C ASN A 173 -30.01 -24.80 -12.36
N VAL A 174 -29.32 -24.49 -11.26
CA VAL A 174 -27.90 -24.72 -11.07
C VAL A 174 -27.68 -25.81 -10.01
N GLN A 175 -27.09 -26.92 -10.41
CA GLN A 175 -26.57 -27.92 -9.48
C GLN A 175 -25.06 -27.75 -9.40
N ARG A 176 -24.56 -27.25 -8.26
CA ARG A 176 -23.13 -26.91 -8.10
C ARG A 176 -22.22 -28.14 -8.05
N GLY A 177 -22.72 -29.25 -7.50
CA GLY A 177 -21.89 -30.40 -7.15
C GLY A 177 -20.87 -30.09 -6.04
N GLU A 178 -19.95 -31.02 -5.80
CA GLU A 178 -18.94 -30.86 -4.75
C GLU A 178 -17.71 -30.07 -5.23
N ARG A 179 -17.16 -29.27 -4.31
CA ARG A 179 -15.97 -28.46 -4.57
C ARG A 179 -14.70 -29.26 -4.38
N ARG A 180 -13.78 -29.20 -5.36
CA ARG A 180 -12.50 -29.91 -5.30
C ARG A 180 -11.49 -29.22 -4.39
N ARG A 181 -10.70 -30.02 -3.67
CA ARG A 181 -9.55 -29.56 -2.89
C ARG A 181 -8.25 -29.84 -3.62
N VAL A 182 -7.26 -28.95 -3.47
CA VAL A 182 -5.94 -29.13 -4.05
C VAL A 182 -5.22 -30.25 -3.30
N LYS A 183 -4.81 -31.31 -4.00
CA LYS A 183 -3.98 -32.38 -3.43
C LYS A 183 -2.53 -31.91 -3.36
N GLU A 184 -1.99 -31.52 -4.51
CA GLU A 184 -0.63 -31.05 -4.68
C GLU A 184 -0.52 -30.13 -5.90
N ILE A 185 0.59 -29.41 -5.96
CA ILE A 185 0.94 -28.51 -7.05
C ILE A 185 2.32 -28.96 -7.51
N CYS A 186 2.49 -29.37 -8.75
CA CYS A 186 3.76 -29.81 -9.31
C CYS A 186 4.30 -28.69 -10.20
N ILE A 187 5.50 -28.20 -9.92
CA ILE A 187 6.14 -27.12 -10.69
C ILE A 187 7.30 -27.72 -11.47
N LYS A 188 7.41 -27.39 -12.76
CA LYS A 188 8.50 -27.79 -13.64
C LYS A 188 9.06 -26.59 -14.39
N GLY A 189 10.32 -26.69 -14.80
CA GLY A 189 11.01 -25.66 -15.58
C GLY A 189 11.72 -24.59 -14.74
N ASN A 190 11.57 -24.61 -13.41
CA ASN A 190 12.28 -23.71 -12.51
C ASN A 190 13.73 -24.16 -12.30
N ARG A 191 14.70 -23.30 -12.65
CA ARG A 191 16.14 -23.48 -12.42
C ARG A 191 16.73 -22.31 -11.62
N ALA A 192 16.25 -21.09 -11.87
CA ALA A 192 16.71 -19.89 -11.18
C ALA A 192 16.15 -19.74 -9.75
N LEU A 193 14.97 -20.30 -9.48
CA LEU A 193 14.34 -20.30 -8.16
C LEU A 193 14.05 -21.73 -7.68
N SER A 194 14.29 -21.97 -6.39
CA SER A 194 13.89 -23.22 -5.75
C SER A 194 12.37 -23.34 -5.70
N GLU A 195 11.88 -24.57 -5.77
CA GLU A 195 10.45 -24.85 -5.73
C GLU A 195 9.81 -24.36 -4.42
N GLU A 196 10.50 -24.52 -3.29
CA GLU A 196 10.08 -24.00 -1.98
C GLU A 196 9.88 -22.49 -2.00
N ARG A 197 10.79 -21.75 -2.66
CA ARG A 197 10.68 -20.30 -2.78
C ARG A 197 9.45 -19.92 -3.58
N ILE A 198 9.17 -20.60 -4.69
CA ILE A 198 7.96 -20.39 -5.50
C ILE A 198 6.71 -20.70 -4.68
N ARG A 199 6.68 -21.85 -3.99
CA ARG A 199 5.57 -22.27 -3.13
C ARG A 199 5.32 -21.31 -1.96
N SER A 200 6.37 -20.70 -1.40
CA SER A 200 6.24 -19.73 -0.30
C SER A 200 5.39 -18.51 -0.71
N LEU A 201 5.37 -18.18 -2.01
CA LEU A 201 4.52 -17.12 -2.53
C LEU A 201 3.07 -17.58 -2.65
N PHE A 202 2.76 -18.85 -2.89
CA PHE A 202 1.39 -19.28 -3.18
C PHE A 202 0.43 -19.13 -1.99
N ARG A 203 -0.77 -18.61 -2.27
CA ARG A 203 -1.91 -18.67 -1.34
C ARG A 203 -2.67 -19.99 -1.52
N THR A 204 -2.67 -20.53 -2.74
CA THR A 204 -3.18 -21.85 -3.06
C THR A 204 -2.26 -22.90 -2.46
N ARG A 205 -2.78 -23.71 -1.54
CA ARG A 205 -2.01 -24.72 -0.79
C ARG A 205 -2.71 -26.07 -0.81
N PRO A 206 -1.98 -27.17 -0.61
CA PRO A 206 -2.59 -28.48 -0.37
C PRO A 206 -3.69 -28.39 0.69
N LYS A 207 -4.78 -29.15 0.48
CA LYS A 207 -6.01 -29.20 1.28
C LYS A 207 -6.96 -27.99 1.15
N CYS A 208 -6.55 -26.86 0.57
CA CYS A 208 -7.46 -25.74 0.32
C CYS A 208 -8.41 -26.07 -0.83
N TYR A 209 -9.58 -25.41 -0.86
CA TYR A 209 -10.46 -25.51 -2.03
C TYR A 209 -9.82 -24.83 -3.24
N PHE A 210 -9.95 -25.46 -4.41
CA PHE A 210 -9.44 -24.91 -5.66
C PHE A 210 -10.17 -23.61 -6.02
N ASN A 211 -9.41 -22.64 -6.53
CA ASN A 211 -9.93 -21.42 -7.11
C ASN A 211 -8.90 -20.92 -8.13
N GLU A 212 -9.29 -20.90 -9.40
CA GLU A 212 -8.41 -20.58 -10.52
C GLU A 212 -7.95 -19.11 -10.46
N LYS A 213 -8.84 -18.19 -10.09
CA LYS A 213 -8.47 -16.77 -9.92
C LYS A 213 -7.45 -16.54 -8.81
N SER A 214 -7.49 -17.34 -7.74
CA SER A 214 -6.45 -17.31 -6.71
C SER A 214 -5.13 -17.86 -7.26
N LEU A 215 -5.17 -18.92 -8.06
CA LEU A 215 -3.99 -19.49 -8.71
C LEU A 215 -3.37 -18.50 -9.71
N GLU A 216 -4.16 -17.85 -10.57
CA GLU A 216 -3.68 -16.81 -11.50
C GLU A 216 -2.88 -15.72 -10.77
N LYS A 217 -3.42 -15.21 -9.66
CA LYS A 217 -2.72 -14.23 -8.81
C LYS A 217 -1.47 -14.79 -8.15
N ASP A 218 -1.43 -16.08 -7.87
CA ASP A 218 -0.24 -16.76 -7.36
C ASP A 218 0.85 -16.81 -8.44
N LEU A 219 0.48 -17.16 -9.68
CA LEU A 219 1.38 -17.19 -10.85
C LEU A 219 1.93 -15.80 -11.17
N GLU A 220 1.08 -14.77 -11.19
CA GLU A 220 1.49 -13.38 -11.40
C GLU A 220 2.56 -12.92 -10.40
N ARG A 221 2.41 -13.29 -9.11
CA ARG A 221 3.37 -12.93 -8.07
C ARG A 221 4.71 -13.63 -8.25
N VAL A 222 4.71 -14.86 -8.75
CA VAL A 222 5.94 -15.57 -9.10
C VAL A 222 6.61 -14.92 -10.30
N ILE A 223 5.88 -14.66 -11.39
CA ILE A 223 6.41 -13.98 -12.57
C ILE A 223 6.96 -12.60 -12.21
N HIS A 224 6.29 -11.86 -11.34
CA HIS A 224 6.79 -10.60 -10.82
C HIS A 224 8.14 -10.76 -10.09
N LEU A 225 8.31 -11.80 -9.26
CA LEU A 225 9.60 -12.10 -8.63
C LEU A 225 10.69 -12.43 -9.66
N TYR A 226 10.38 -13.26 -10.67
CA TYR A 226 11.31 -13.57 -11.76
C TYR A 226 11.76 -12.31 -12.52
N ARG A 227 10.81 -11.43 -12.87
CA ARG A 227 11.10 -10.16 -13.53
C ARG A 227 11.99 -9.24 -12.68
N ARG A 228 11.81 -9.22 -11.36
CA ARG A 228 12.69 -8.50 -10.42
C ARG A 228 14.11 -9.07 -10.34
N LEU A 229 14.30 -10.33 -10.70
CA LEU A 229 15.61 -10.99 -10.79
C LEU A 229 16.25 -10.86 -12.19
N GLY A 230 15.56 -10.19 -13.13
CA GLY A 230 16.05 -9.92 -14.49
C GLY A 230 15.51 -10.84 -15.58
N TYR A 231 14.63 -11.78 -15.24
CA TYR A 231 14.01 -12.69 -16.19
C TYR A 231 12.75 -12.04 -16.79
N HIS A 232 12.94 -11.12 -17.73
CA HIS A 232 11.85 -10.31 -18.29
C HIS A 232 10.78 -11.17 -19.00
N PHE A 233 11.24 -12.13 -19.79
CA PHE A 233 10.42 -13.03 -20.60
C PHE A 233 9.92 -14.26 -19.84
N ALA A 234 10.00 -14.27 -18.49
CA ALA A 234 9.46 -15.37 -17.72
C ALA A 234 7.94 -15.42 -17.84
N TYR A 235 7.40 -16.60 -18.16
CA TYR A 235 5.95 -16.86 -18.19
C TYR A 235 5.64 -18.31 -17.83
N PHE A 236 4.41 -18.56 -17.38
CA PHE A 236 3.89 -19.92 -17.22
C PHE A 236 3.20 -20.36 -18.50
N LYS A 237 3.45 -21.59 -18.94
CA LYS A 237 2.59 -22.27 -19.91
C LYS A 237 1.20 -22.50 -19.30
N GLU A 238 0.22 -22.80 -20.14
CA GLU A 238 -1.14 -23.11 -19.70
C GLU A 238 -1.13 -24.19 -18.60
N PRO A 239 -1.71 -23.90 -17.41
CA PRO A 239 -1.78 -24.86 -16.32
C PRO A 239 -2.54 -26.13 -16.75
N ARG A 240 -2.02 -27.30 -16.40
CA ARG A 240 -2.72 -28.58 -16.59
C ARG A 240 -3.30 -29.05 -15.28
N PHE A 241 -4.53 -29.58 -15.32
CA PHE A 241 -5.25 -30.03 -14.14
C PHE A 241 -5.61 -31.51 -14.27
N GLU A 242 -5.22 -32.32 -13.29
CA GLU A 242 -5.66 -33.71 -13.17
C GLU A 242 -6.71 -33.82 -12.07
N PHE A 243 -7.87 -34.36 -12.43
CA PHE A 243 -9.03 -34.45 -11.56
C PHE A 243 -9.29 -35.90 -11.17
N PHE A 244 -9.34 -36.19 -9.87
CA PHE A 244 -9.59 -37.54 -9.37
C PHE A 244 -10.32 -37.51 -8.02
N SER A 245 -10.75 -38.68 -7.55
CA SER A 245 -11.40 -38.86 -6.24
C SER A 245 -10.69 -39.97 -5.47
N GLU A 246 -10.34 -39.71 -4.20
CA GLU A 246 -9.74 -40.71 -3.31
C GLU A 246 -10.74 -41.14 -2.24
N ARG A 247 -10.75 -42.43 -1.87
CA ARG A 247 -11.48 -42.90 -0.68
C ARG A 247 -10.55 -42.85 0.53
N ARG A 248 -10.94 -42.15 1.59
CA ARG A 248 -10.20 -42.21 2.85
C ARG A 248 -10.47 -43.53 3.56
N LEU A 249 -9.43 -44.36 3.68
CA LEU A 249 -9.46 -45.68 4.33
C LEU A 249 -10.11 -45.64 5.74
N LEU A 250 -9.93 -44.56 6.48
CA LEU A 250 -10.41 -44.40 7.86
C LEU A 250 -11.85 -43.83 8.00
N LYS A 251 -12.44 -43.22 6.97
CA LYS A 251 -13.74 -42.51 7.09
C LYS A 251 -14.80 -42.91 6.06
N LYS A 252 -14.51 -43.81 5.10
CA LYS A 252 -15.40 -44.17 3.97
C LYS A 252 -15.92 -42.97 3.15
N GLU A 253 -15.38 -41.77 3.33
CA GLU A 253 -15.72 -40.58 2.55
C GLU A 253 -14.91 -40.53 1.24
N LYS A 254 -15.59 -40.27 0.12
CA LYS A 254 -14.95 -39.91 -1.15
C LYS A 254 -14.55 -38.44 -1.11
N VAL A 255 -13.29 -38.13 -1.35
CA VAL A 255 -12.79 -36.75 -1.41
C VAL A 255 -12.44 -36.42 -2.84
N ASN A 256 -13.07 -35.38 -3.38
CA ASN A 256 -12.80 -34.88 -4.72
C ASN A 256 -11.58 -33.95 -4.72
N LEU A 257 -10.57 -34.30 -5.52
CA LEU A 257 -9.25 -33.68 -5.52
C LEU A 257 -8.87 -33.17 -6.91
N VAL A 258 -7.95 -32.20 -6.92
CA VAL A 258 -7.25 -31.72 -8.12
C VAL A 258 -5.74 -31.68 -7.86
N ARG A 259 -4.98 -32.17 -8.84
CA ARG A 259 -3.53 -31.96 -8.93
C ARG A 259 -3.26 -30.91 -10.02
N ILE A 260 -2.44 -29.93 -9.68
CA ILE A 260 -2.14 -28.79 -10.54
C ILE A 260 -0.72 -28.94 -11.07
N PHE A 261 -0.53 -28.90 -12.39
CA PHE A 261 0.79 -28.91 -13.02
C PHE A 261 1.06 -27.54 -13.62
N LEU A 262 2.17 -26.95 -13.19
CA LEU A 262 2.63 -25.65 -13.63
C LEU A 262 3.99 -25.83 -14.30
N GLU A 263 4.12 -25.32 -15.52
CA GLU A 263 5.40 -25.31 -16.23
C GLU A 263 5.81 -23.86 -16.49
N ILE A 264 6.96 -23.46 -15.96
CA ILE A 264 7.52 -22.13 -16.16
C ILE A 264 8.59 -22.16 -17.24
N VAL A 265 8.54 -21.19 -18.14
CA VAL A 265 9.63 -20.85 -19.05
C VAL A 265 10.31 -19.61 -18.48
N GLU A 266 11.49 -19.77 -17.89
CA GLU A 266 12.17 -18.66 -17.20
C GLU A 266 12.74 -17.62 -18.17
N GLY A 267 13.19 -18.07 -19.35
CA GLY A 267 13.97 -17.23 -20.27
C GLY A 267 15.37 -16.92 -19.73
N LYS A 268 16.12 -16.08 -20.45
CA LYS A 268 17.44 -15.59 -20.02
C LYS A 268 17.33 -14.20 -19.38
N LYS A 269 18.36 -13.83 -18.61
CA LYS A 269 18.50 -12.46 -18.12
C LYS A 269 18.79 -11.53 -19.29
N VAL A 270 18.05 -10.43 -19.35
CA VAL A 270 18.24 -9.39 -20.36
C VAL A 270 19.16 -8.32 -19.80
N PHE A 271 20.09 -7.80 -20.60
CA PHE A 271 21.02 -6.75 -20.21
C PHE A 271 20.78 -5.46 -20.99
N VAL A 272 20.94 -4.31 -20.33
CA VAL A 272 20.81 -3.01 -21.00
C VAL A 272 21.99 -2.78 -21.92
N SER A 273 21.75 -2.70 -23.23
CA SER A 273 22.80 -2.42 -24.22
C SER A 273 23.09 -0.93 -24.36
N GLU A 274 22.04 -0.12 -24.34
CA GLU A 274 22.10 1.32 -24.58
C GLU A 274 20.88 2.01 -23.94
N ILE A 275 21.09 3.25 -23.46
CA ILE A 275 20.03 4.14 -23.02
C ILE A 275 20.13 5.40 -23.87
N LYS A 276 19.15 5.63 -24.75
CA LYS A 276 19.03 6.86 -25.53
C LYS A 276 18.00 7.78 -24.88
N MET A 277 18.26 9.08 -24.92
CA MET A 277 17.40 10.11 -24.34
C MET A 277 17.18 11.22 -25.36
N GLU A 278 15.95 11.70 -25.43
CA GLU A 278 15.55 12.81 -26.29
C GLU A 278 14.66 13.78 -25.52
N GLY A 279 14.77 15.08 -25.82
CA GLY A 279 13.94 16.13 -25.24
C GLY A 279 14.33 16.56 -23.83
N ASN A 280 15.58 16.30 -23.41
CA ASN A 280 16.14 16.83 -22.16
C ASN A 280 17.01 18.08 -22.45
N GLU A 281 16.49 19.26 -22.14
CA GLU A 281 17.20 20.54 -22.27
C GLU A 281 17.55 21.11 -20.89
N VAL A 282 16.69 20.89 -19.90
CA VAL A 282 16.84 21.43 -18.52
C VAL A 282 17.75 20.56 -17.66
N LEU A 283 17.69 19.24 -17.82
CA LEU A 283 18.59 18.30 -17.16
C LEU A 283 19.58 17.74 -18.17
N THR A 284 20.86 17.78 -17.82
CA THR A 284 21.91 17.25 -18.67
C THR A 284 21.87 15.71 -18.71
N THR A 285 22.24 15.11 -19.84
CA THR A 285 22.27 13.64 -19.96
C THR A 285 23.07 12.94 -18.85
N PRO A 286 24.25 13.45 -18.40
CA PRO A 286 24.95 12.88 -17.26
C PRO A 286 24.17 12.93 -15.95
N GLU A 287 23.46 14.04 -15.66
CA GLU A 287 22.59 14.14 -14.48
C GLU A 287 21.50 13.08 -14.53
N ILE A 288 20.85 12.90 -15.67
CA ILE A 288 19.77 11.91 -15.85
C ILE A 288 20.33 10.47 -15.73
N LEU A 289 21.46 10.17 -16.36
CA LEU A 289 22.12 8.86 -16.28
C LEU A 289 22.56 8.50 -14.85
N SER A 290 22.87 9.50 -14.02
CA SER A 290 23.21 9.27 -12.62
C SER A 290 22.02 8.70 -11.83
N LEU A 291 20.81 9.22 -12.13
CA LEU A 291 19.54 8.89 -11.49
C LEU A 291 18.93 7.58 -12.03
N ILE A 292 19.15 7.28 -13.31
CA ILE A 292 18.53 6.13 -13.95
C ILE A 292 19.19 4.80 -13.58
N ARG A 293 18.33 3.82 -13.35
CA ARG A 293 18.62 2.40 -13.19
C ARG A 293 17.60 1.61 -14.02
N PRO A 294 17.96 0.45 -14.60
CA PRO A 294 19.31 -0.10 -14.69
C PRO A 294 20.22 0.72 -15.64
N ARG A 295 21.53 0.74 -15.37
CA ARG A 295 22.54 1.39 -16.25
C ARG A 295 22.93 0.47 -17.40
N LYS A 296 23.59 1.02 -18.43
CA LYS A 296 24.24 0.24 -19.49
C LYS A 296 25.12 -0.87 -18.90
N GLY A 297 24.96 -2.08 -19.42
CA GLY A 297 25.65 -3.30 -18.97
C GLY A 297 24.98 -4.02 -17.79
N GLN A 298 24.03 -3.39 -17.09
CA GLN A 298 23.33 -4.03 -15.98
C GLN A 298 22.16 -4.88 -16.45
N VAL A 299 21.71 -5.79 -15.58
CA VAL A 299 20.51 -6.60 -15.80
C VAL A 299 19.28 -5.70 -15.87
N PHE A 300 18.46 -5.89 -16.88
CA PHE A 300 17.23 -5.15 -17.08
C PHE A 300 16.14 -5.62 -16.12
N VAL A 301 15.65 -4.69 -15.30
CA VAL A 301 14.50 -4.88 -14.42
C VAL A 301 13.57 -3.68 -14.65
N LEU A 302 12.36 -3.95 -15.14
CA LEU A 302 11.39 -2.91 -15.51
C LEU A 302 11.01 -2.02 -14.31
N ASP A 303 10.90 -2.60 -13.12
CA ASP A 303 10.55 -1.85 -11.91
C ASP A 303 11.59 -0.77 -11.59
N TYR A 304 12.88 -1.07 -11.76
CA TYR A 304 13.94 -0.08 -11.56
C TYR A 304 13.86 1.05 -12.59
N LEU A 305 13.48 0.75 -13.84
CA LEU A 305 13.26 1.77 -14.86
C LEU A 305 12.08 2.67 -14.49
N LYS A 306 10.95 2.10 -14.05
CA LYS A 306 9.78 2.86 -13.59
C LYS A 306 10.13 3.77 -12.41
N GLU A 307 10.76 3.22 -11.38
CA GLU A 307 11.25 3.99 -10.23
C GLU A 307 12.20 5.12 -10.64
N SER A 308 13.05 4.87 -11.64
CA SER A 308 13.97 5.86 -12.18
C SER A 308 13.24 6.98 -12.93
N VAL A 309 12.21 6.64 -13.69
CA VAL A 309 11.37 7.62 -14.38
C VAL A 309 10.62 8.47 -13.37
N ASP A 310 10.11 7.89 -12.28
CA ASP A 310 9.45 8.65 -11.22
C ASP A 310 10.43 9.58 -10.50
N LYS A 311 11.64 9.12 -10.18
CA LYS A 311 12.72 9.98 -9.64
C LYS A 311 13.11 11.10 -10.58
N LEU A 312 13.12 10.82 -11.89
CA LEU A 312 13.40 11.83 -12.91
C LEU A 312 12.30 12.89 -12.93
N LYS A 313 11.02 12.48 -12.91
CA LYS A 313 9.88 13.41 -12.79
C LYS A 313 9.95 14.24 -11.52
N ASP A 314 10.29 13.62 -10.37
CA ASP A 314 10.50 14.34 -9.11
C ASP A 314 11.61 15.40 -9.26
N ARG A 315 12.75 15.06 -9.88
CA ARG A 315 13.86 16.01 -10.12
C ARG A 315 13.46 17.18 -11.02
N TYR A 316 12.66 16.93 -12.06
CA TYR A 316 12.07 18.00 -12.89
C TYR A 316 11.08 18.86 -12.08
N GLY A 317 10.24 18.23 -11.27
CA GLY A 317 9.29 18.89 -10.38
C GLY A 317 9.94 19.75 -9.29
N GLU A 318 11.15 19.41 -8.84
CA GLU A 318 11.99 20.25 -7.96
C GLU A 318 12.44 21.55 -8.64
N ARG A 319 12.55 21.55 -9.98
CA ARG A 319 12.92 22.73 -10.79
C ARG A 319 11.70 23.45 -11.40
N GLY A 320 10.47 23.06 -11.07
CA GLY A 320 9.23 23.70 -11.55
C GLY A 320 8.62 23.11 -12.80
N TYR A 321 9.09 21.98 -13.31
CA TYR A 321 8.55 21.31 -14.49
C TYR A 321 7.52 20.25 -14.07
N VAL A 322 6.34 20.70 -13.65
CA VAL A 322 5.28 19.82 -13.11
C VAL A 322 4.52 19.03 -14.18
N TYR A 323 4.51 19.55 -15.41
CA TYR A 323 3.85 18.92 -16.56
C TYR A 323 4.75 17.97 -17.32
N VAL A 324 5.94 17.66 -16.78
CA VAL A 324 6.91 16.79 -17.44
C VAL A 324 6.28 15.43 -17.76
N GLN A 325 6.36 15.04 -19.02
CA GLN A 325 5.97 13.71 -19.48
C GLN A 325 7.23 12.95 -19.87
N VAL A 326 7.45 11.82 -19.22
CA VAL A 326 8.56 10.93 -19.52
C VAL A 326 7.97 9.63 -20.08
N GLY A 327 8.07 9.47 -21.40
CA GLY A 327 7.76 8.23 -22.09
C GLY A 327 8.99 7.34 -22.21
N TRP A 328 8.77 6.04 -22.28
CA TRP A 328 9.84 5.09 -22.59
C TRP A 328 9.39 4.07 -23.62
N ASN A 329 10.30 3.67 -24.49
CA ASN A 329 10.15 2.54 -25.40
C ASN A 329 11.31 1.55 -25.18
N LEU A 330 11.00 0.26 -25.31
CA LEU A 330 11.96 -0.83 -25.09
C LEU A 330 12.14 -1.60 -26.39
N GLU A 331 13.36 -1.60 -26.93
CA GLU A 331 13.72 -2.40 -28.10
C GLU A 331 14.50 -3.63 -27.63
N PHE A 332 13.82 -4.78 -27.61
CA PHE A 332 14.44 -6.05 -27.24
C PHE A 332 15.12 -6.70 -28.44
N ASN A 333 16.36 -7.16 -28.22
CA ASN A 333 17.07 -8.06 -29.11
C ASN A 333 17.24 -9.39 -28.39
N GLU A 334 16.27 -10.29 -28.58
CA GLU A 334 16.23 -11.60 -27.93
C GLU A 334 17.43 -12.48 -28.32
N ALA A 335 17.92 -12.38 -29.56
CA ALA A 335 19.08 -13.15 -30.02
C ALA A 335 20.38 -12.80 -29.25
N LYS A 336 20.50 -11.56 -28.76
CA LYS A 336 21.68 -11.07 -28.02
C LYS A 336 21.41 -10.88 -26.52
N ASP A 337 20.25 -11.30 -26.02
CA ASP A 337 19.82 -11.11 -24.62
C ASP A 337 19.96 -9.65 -24.15
N LYS A 338 19.66 -8.70 -25.05
CA LYS A 338 19.91 -7.26 -24.85
C LYS A 338 18.65 -6.43 -25.03
N VAL A 339 18.55 -5.32 -24.30
CA VAL A 339 17.49 -4.32 -24.47
C VAL A 339 18.09 -2.93 -24.60
N LYS A 340 17.59 -2.19 -25.60
CA LYS A 340 17.85 -0.76 -25.76
C LYS A 340 16.66 0.02 -25.19
N VAL A 341 16.96 0.94 -24.28
CA VAL A 341 15.95 1.77 -23.62
C VAL A 341 15.96 3.14 -24.29
N MET A 342 14.82 3.58 -24.80
CA MET A 342 14.66 4.91 -25.39
C MET A 342 13.73 5.73 -24.49
N LEU A 343 14.22 6.86 -24.01
CA LEU A 343 13.47 7.78 -23.16
C LEU A 343 13.15 9.04 -23.95
N SER A 344 11.86 9.38 -24.01
CA SER A 344 11.36 10.60 -24.63
C SER A 344 10.80 11.49 -23.53
N ILE A 345 11.41 12.66 -23.36
CA ILE A 345 11.06 13.63 -22.32
C ILE A 345 10.39 14.83 -23.00
N LYS A 346 9.21 15.20 -22.52
CA LYS A 346 8.53 16.46 -22.84
C LYS A 346 8.48 17.28 -21.57
N GLU A 347 9.40 18.22 -21.42
CA GLU A 347 9.61 18.95 -20.15
C GLU A 347 8.43 19.86 -19.79
N GLY A 348 7.80 20.49 -20.80
CA GLY A 348 6.76 21.49 -20.58
C GLY A 348 7.33 22.81 -20.06
N PRO A 349 6.47 23.81 -19.76
CA PRO A 349 6.94 25.09 -19.23
C PRO A 349 7.36 24.99 -17.75
N GLN A 350 8.32 25.82 -17.34
CA GLN A 350 8.58 26.05 -15.93
C GLN A 350 7.42 26.80 -15.28
N VAL A 351 6.89 26.23 -14.20
CA VAL A 351 5.74 26.76 -13.47
C VAL A 351 6.21 27.55 -12.25
N ARG A 352 5.51 28.65 -11.97
CA ARG A 352 5.63 29.44 -10.74
C ARG A 352 4.39 29.33 -9.87
N VAL A 353 4.58 29.55 -8.58
CA VAL A 353 3.49 29.63 -7.60
C VAL A 353 2.74 30.94 -7.80
N GLY A 354 1.44 30.84 -8.05
CA GLY A 354 0.51 31.97 -8.12
C GLY A 354 0.03 32.36 -6.72
N LYS A 355 -1.27 32.58 -6.57
CA LYS A 355 -1.87 32.93 -5.27
C LYS A 355 -1.95 31.71 -4.35
N VAL A 356 -1.63 31.89 -3.08
CA VAL A 356 -1.81 30.86 -2.05
C VAL A 356 -3.10 31.17 -1.28
N ARG A 357 -4.12 30.34 -1.45
CA ARG A 357 -5.42 30.46 -0.77
C ARG A 357 -5.54 29.44 0.35
N ILE A 358 -5.97 29.88 1.52
CA ILE A 358 -6.17 29.02 2.69
C ILE A 358 -7.67 28.90 2.94
N GLU A 359 -8.18 27.67 3.07
CA GLU A 359 -9.59 27.39 3.35
C GLU A 359 -9.73 26.43 4.53
N GLY A 360 -10.75 26.65 5.37
CA GLY A 360 -11.10 25.78 6.51
C GLY A 360 -10.30 26.02 7.79
N ALA A 361 -9.49 27.08 7.84
CA ALA A 361 -8.87 27.59 9.06
C ALA A 361 -9.83 28.60 9.73
N GLU A 362 -10.66 28.13 10.66
CA GLU A 362 -11.66 28.96 11.34
C GLU A 362 -11.08 29.77 12.51
N THR A 363 -10.11 29.19 13.23
CA THR A 363 -9.49 29.84 14.40
C THR A 363 -7.98 30.01 14.24
N CYS A 364 -7.36 29.22 13.38
CA CYS A 364 -5.93 29.26 13.12
C CYS A 364 -5.58 30.50 12.31
N GLN A 365 -4.65 31.32 12.81
CA GLN A 365 -4.26 32.57 12.16
C GLN A 365 -3.36 32.32 10.94
N GLU A 366 -3.35 33.28 10.01
CA GLU A 366 -2.53 33.21 8.78
C GLU A 366 -1.03 33.04 9.07
N ARG A 367 -0.53 33.55 10.20
CA ARG A 367 0.87 33.38 10.63
C ARG A 367 1.29 31.91 10.67
N VAL A 368 0.39 31.00 11.04
CA VAL A 368 0.68 29.56 11.10
C VAL A 368 1.05 29.05 9.70
N PHE A 369 0.29 29.42 8.69
CA PHE A 369 0.54 29.02 7.30
C PHE A 369 1.77 29.74 6.74
N LYS A 370 1.93 31.04 7.00
CA LYS A 370 3.07 31.85 6.58
C LYS A 370 4.41 31.23 6.97
N HIS A 371 4.53 30.72 8.19
CA HIS A 371 5.78 30.14 8.69
C HIS A 371 5.93 28.64 8.41
N THR A 372 4.84 27.95 8.09
CA THR A 372 4.87 26.50 7.85
C THR A 372 5.09 26.16 6.37
N LEU A 373 4.54 26.97 5.46
CA LEU A 373 4.70 26.80 4.01
C LEU A 373 6.11 27.22 3.56
N LEU A 374 6.77 26.36 2.81
CA LEU A 374 8.12 26.59 2.25
C LEU A 374 8.11 27.32 0.89
N VAL A 375 6.94 27.54 0.33
CA VAL A 375 6.72 28.21 -0.95
C VAL A 375 5.93 29.48 -0.73
N LYS A 376 6.30 30.53 -1.45
CA LYS A 376 5.63 31.83 -1.47
C LYS A 376 5.14 32.14 -2.88
N GLU A 377 4.24 33.10 -2.98
CA GLU A 377 3.78 33.62 -4.27
C GLU A 377 4.98 34.14 -5.08
N GLY A 378 5.03 33.77 -6.36
CA GLY A 378 6.12 34.12 -7.29
C GLY A 378 7.30 33.15 -7.32
N ASP A 379 7.44 32.27 -6.32
CA ASP A 379 8.51 31.25 -6.29
C ASP A 379 8.40 30.30 -7.50
N VAL A 380 9.52 29.72 -7.91
CA VAL A 380 9.49 28.58 -8.82
C VAL A 380 8.77 27.44 -8.11
N PHE A 381 7.78 26.85 -8.79
CA PHE A 381 7.00 25.76 -8.23
C PHE A 381 7.95 24.60 -7.87
N ASN A 382 7.87 24.09 -6.66
CA ASN A 382 8.74 23.00 -6.24
C ASN A 382 7.90 21.95 -5.52
N VAL A 383 7.74 20.79 -6.17
CA VAL A 383 6.90 19.69 -5.66
C VAL A 383 7.43 19.16 -4.32
N ALA A 384 8.76 19.10 -4.14
CA ALA A 384 9.37 18.65 -2.90
C ALA A 384 9.08 19.61 -1.74
N LYS A 385 9.21 20.93 -1.95
CA LYS A 385 8.85 21.95 -0.95
C LYS A 385 7.37 21.93 -0.59
N ILE A 386 6.47 21.68 -1.56
CA ILE A 386 5.02 21.56 -1.29
C ILE A 386 4.73 20.31 -0.46
N ARG A 387 5.34 19.18 -0.82
CA ARG A 387 5.20 17.92 -0.06
C ARG A 387 5.73 18.08 1.37
N GLU A 388 6.84 18.78 1.54
CA GLU A 388 7.41 19.10 2.85
C GLU A 388 6.54 20.10 3.63
N SER A 389 5.96 21.10 2.96
CA SER A 389 4.99 22.03 3.57
C SER A 389 3.75 21.31 4.09
N TRP A 390 3.22 20.35 3.32
CA TRP A 390 2.15 19.47 3.75
C TRP A 390 2.56 18.65 4.98
N ARG A 391 3.77 18.06 4.96
CA ARG A 391 4.30 17.28 6.09
C ARG A 391 4.42 18.14 7.35
N ARG A 392 4.92 19.38 7.23
CA ARG A 392 5.05 20.32 8.35
C ARG A 392 3.70 20.71 8.92
N LEU A 393 2.73 21.09 8.07
CA LEU A 393 1.35 21.40 8.49
C LEU A 393 0.69 20.21 9.20
N TYR A 394 0.83 19.01 8.64
CA TYR A 394 0.30 17.80 9.25
C TYR A 394 0.95 17.52 10.62
N ASN A 395 2.28 17.69 10.71
CA ASN A 395 3.04 17.47 11.95
C ASN A 395 2.76 18.51 13.05
N LEU A 396 2.14 19.66 12.74
CA LEU A 396 1.68 20.59 13.79
C LEU A 396 0.62 19.95 14.69
N GLY A 397 -0.16 19.01 14.16
CA GLY A 397 -1.28 18.38 14.88
C GLY A 397 -2.49 19.29 15.08
N PHE A 398 -2.54 20.46 14.42
CA PHE A 398 -3.66 21.41 14.52
C PHE A 398 -4.83 21.05 13.60
N PHE A 399 -4.61 20.14 12.66
CA PHE A 399 -5.55 19.83 11.59
C PHE A 399 -5.76 18.31 11.50
N GLU A 400 -7.02 17.88 11.43
CA GLU A 400 -7.40 16.48 11.19
C GLU A 400 -7.05 16.08 9.75
N LYS A 401 -7.23 17.01 8.81
CA LYS A 401 -6.95 16.82 7.39
C LYS A 401 -6.23 18.05 6.82
N VAL A 402 -5.16 17.81 6.08
CA VAL A 402 -4.44 18.82 5.31
C VAL A 402 -4.39 18.37 3.86
N GLU A 403 -4.73 19.27 2.94
CA GLU A 403 -4.66 19.03 1.51
C GLU A 403 -4.12 20.27 0.80
N ILE A 404 -3.06 20.12 0.02
CA ILE A 404 -2.50 21.19 -0.81
C ILE A 404 -2.72 20.81 -2.26
N ARG A 405 -3.58 21.55 -2.96
CA ARG A 405 -3.91 21.31 -4.37
C ARG A 405 -3.39 22.45 -5.24
N PRO A 406 -2.66 22.16 -6.33
CA PRO A 406 -2.47 23.15 -7.37
C PRO A 406 -3.78 23.39 -8.12
N LEU A 407 -4.09 24.66 -8.36
CA LEU A 407 -5.21 25.12 -9.17
C LEU A 407 -4.68 25.73 -10.46
N SER A 408 -5.18 25.23 -11.60
CA SER A 408 -4.86 25.80 -12.90
C SER A 408 -5.31 27.25 -12.98
N THR A 409 -4.45 28.11 -13.52
CA THR A 409 -4.80 29.50 -13.86
C THR A 409 -5.04 29.62 -15.37
N SER A 410 -5.32 30.83 -15.84
CA SER A 410 -5.37 31.13 -17.28
C SER A 410 -4.02 30.95 -17.98
N SER A 411 -2.91 30.97 -17.24
CA SER A 411 -1.57 30.74 -17.77
C SER A 411 -1.04 29.36 -17.36
N PRO A 412 -0.55 28.53 -18.29
CA PRO A 412 0.07 27.25 -17.95
C PRO A 412 1.41 27.39 -17.23
N LYS A 413 1.94 28.61 -17.10
CA LYS A 413 3.19 28.91 -16.37
C LYS A 413 2.95 29.27 -14.90
N VAL A 414 1.69 29.39 -14.46
CA VAL A 414 1.35 29.81 -13.10
C VAL A 414 0.29 28.88 -12.54
N LEU A 415 0.54 28.34 -11.34
CA LEU A 415 -0.42 27.53 -10.59
C LEU A 415 -0.71 28.20 -9.25
N ASP A 416 -1.97 28.53 -9.01
CA ASP A 416 -2.43 28.91 -7.67
C ASP A 416 -2.34 27.69 -6.75
N LEU A 417 -2.14 27.89 -5.45
CA LEU A 417 -2.13 26.82 -4.46
C LEU A 417 -3.33 26.98 -3.53
N LEU A 418 -4.19 25.97 -3.47
CA LEU A 418 -5.26 25.87 -2.48
C LEU A 418 -4.81 24.97 -1.34
N VAL A 419 -4.59 25.58 -0.17
CA VAL A 419 -4.33 24.89 1.10
C VAL A 419 -5.66 24.73 1.82
N LYS A 420 -6.26 23.55 1.70
CA LYS A 420 -7.50 23.20 2.38
C LYS A 420 -7.20 22.42 3.63
N VAL A 421 -7.64 22.93 4.77
CA VAL A 421 -7.48 22.27 6.08
C VAL A 421 -8.83 22.04 6.74
N SER A 422 -8.85 21.07 7.65
CA SER A 422 -9.94 20.89 8.62
C SER A 422 -9.30 20.92 10.00
N GLU A 423 -9.65 21.93 10.80
CA GLU A 423 -9.10 22.04 12.16
C GLU A 423 -9.48 20.85 13.04
N GLU A 424 -8.54 20.46 13.89
CA GLU A 424 -8.77 19.44 14.91
C GLU A 424 -9.77 19.97 15.94
N LYS A 425 -10.83 19.19 16.19
CA LYS A 425 -11.87 19.55 17.16
C LYS A 425 -11.35 19.54 18.59
N ARG A 426 -10.35 18.69 18.88
CA ARG A 426 -9.72 18.54 20.19
C ARG A 426 -8.42 19.34 20.25
N LYS A 427 -8.51 20.61 20.63
CA LYS A 427 -7.37 21.55 20.71
C LYS A 427 -6.44 21.35 21.93
N GLY A 428 -6.64 20.26 22.67
CA GLY A 428 -5.87 19.93 23.85
C GLY A 428 -5.79 18.42 24.06
N ARG A 429 -4.77 18.00 24.78
CA ARG A 429 -4.44 16.60 25.07
C ARG A 429 -4.28 16.45 26.57
N LEU A 430 -4.99 15.49 27.14
CA LEU A 430 -4.86 15.09 28.54
C LEU A 430 -4.41 13.64 28.58
N PHE A 431 -3.25 13.40 29.15
CA PHE A 431 -2.72 12.07 29.41
C PHE A 431 -2.75 11.82 30.92
N LEU A 432 -3.35 10.71 31.29
CA LEU A 432 -3.45 10.25 32.67
C LEU A 432 -2.87 8.85 32.71
N GLY A 433 -1.89 8.64 33.58
CA GLY A 433 -1.30 7.33 33.82
C GLY A 433 -1.20 7.09 35.31
N ALA A 434 -1.49 5.86 35.73
CA ALA A 434 -1.24 5.42 37.09
C ALA A 434 -0.74 3.97 37.05
N GLY A 435 0.17 3.64 37.94
CA GLY A 435 0.80 2.34 38.10
C GLY A 435 1.02 2.05 39.58
N TYR A 436 1.21 0.77 39.89
CA TYR A 436 1.58 0.36 41.23
C TYR A 436 2.82 -0.54 41.15
N SER A 437 3.87 -0.18 41.89
CA SER A 437 5.10 -0.98 41.97
C SER A 437 5.47 -1.27 43.43
N SER A 438 6.27 -2.32 43.64
CA SER A 438 6.75 -2.69 44.98
C SER A 438 7.59 -1.57 45.62
N VAL A 439 8.34 -0.83 44.78
CA VAL A 439 9.25 0.26 45.15
C VAL A 439 8.49 1.58 45.31
N SER A 440 7.82 2.07 44.26
CA SER A 440 7.18 3.41 44.25
C SER A 440 5.79 3.44 44.89
N LYS A 441 5.20 2.30 45.25
CA LYS A 441 3.78 2.15 45.59
C LYS A 441 2.91 2.70 44.46
N LEU A 442 1.91 3.55 44.77
CA LEU A 442 1.14 4.24 43.75
C LEU A 442 2.01 5.33 43.11
N GLU A 443 2.17 5.23 41.81
CA GLU A 443 2.83 6.25 40.99
C GLU A 443 1.97 6.58 39.77
N GLY A 444 2.20 7.73 39.16
CA GLY A 444 1.43 8.13 38.00
C GLY A 444 1.87 9.46 37.45
N PHE A 445 1.11 9.92 36.48
CA PHE A 445 1.33 11.22 35.86
C PHE A 445 0.02 11.83 35.36
N ILE A 446 0.00 13.16 35.35
CA ILE A 446 -1.02 13.98 34.72
C ILE A 446 -0.29 14.92 33.78
N GLN A 447 -0.56 14.82 32.48
CA GLN A 447 0.04 15.69 31.47
C GLN A 447 -1.07 16.34 30.68
N ALA A 448 -1.14 17.66 30.71
CA ALA A 448 -2.15 18.45 30.04
C ALA A 448 -1.47 19.44 29.10
N TYR A 449 -1.76 19.34 27.80
CA TYR A 449 -1.25 20.24 26.78
C TYR A 449 -2.41 20.90 26.07
N LYS A 450 -2.31 22.22 25.87
CA LYS A 450 -3.19 22.95 24.95
C LYS A 450 -2.34 23.53 23.84
N ASP A 451 -2.55 23.00 22.65
CA ASP A 451 -1.86 23.40 21.43
C ASP A 451 -2.61 24.54 20.74
N ASN A 452 -1.89 25.28 19.89
CA ASN A 452 -2.41 26.38 19.09
C ASN A 452 -3.23 27.42 19.90
N LEU A 453 -2.69 27.88 21.04
CA LEU A 453 -3.33 28.92 21.84
C LEU A 453 -3.62 30.15 20.99
N TRP A 454 -4.88 30.60 21.03
CA TRP A 454 -5.42 31.73 20.24
C TRP A 454 -5.19 31.63 18.72
N GLY A 455 -4.93 30.41 18.20
CA GLY A 455 -4.66 30.20 16.79
C GLY A 455 -3.26 30.63 16.33
N GLU A 456 -2.31 30.89 17.24
CA GLU A 456 -1.02 31.50 16.92
C GLU A 456 0.15 30.52 16.82
N GLY A 457 -0.10 29.22 16.97
CA GLY A 457 0.94 28.21 17.09
C GLY A 457 1.66 28.21 18.44
N LYS A 458 1.07 28.81 19.47
CA LYS A 458 1.54 28.78 20.85
C LYS A 458 1.06 27.52 21.58
N GLN A 459 1.80 27.03 22.56
CA GLN A 459 1.43 25.87 23.39
C GLN A 459 1.68 26.18 24.86
N ILE A 460 0.78 25.71 25.71
CA ILE A 460 1.01 25.59 27.16
C ILE A 460 0.91 24.12 27.56
N GLY A 461 1.82 23.69 28.42
CA GLY A 461 1.88 22.34 28.95
C GLY A 461 2.00 22.35 30.47
N VAL A 462 1.35 21.41 31.12
CA VAL A 462 1.51 21.10 32.54
C VAL A 462 1.78 19.60 32.63
N ASP A 463 2.93 19.23 33.18
CA ASP A 463 3.33 17.86 33.41
C ASP A 463 3.57 17.66 34.91
N TRP A 464 2.81 16.74 35.51
CA TRP A 464 2.98 16.34 36.90
C TRP A 464 3.24 14.84 36.96
N ASN A 465 4.43 14.42 37.40
CA ASN A 465 4.73 13.03 37.72
C ASN A 465 4.73 12.86 39.24
N PHE A 466 3.95 11.93 39.78
CA PHE A 466 3.82 11.70 41.22
C PHE A 466 4.14 10.25 41.59
N GLY A 467 4.66 10.05 42.79
CA GLY A 467 4.97 8.75 43.37
C GLY A 467 5.74 8.89 44.68
N LYS A 468 5.93 7.78 45.40
CA LYS A 468 6.65 7.82 46.68
C LYS A 468 8.12 8.23 46.55
N ILE A 469 8.75 7.90 45.41
CA ILE A 469 10.19 8.16 45.17
C ILE A 469 10.45 9.40 44.32
N ARG A 470 9.41 10.00 43.72
CA ARG A 470 9.54 11.19 42.87
C ARG A 470 8.26 12.00 42.83
N ASN A 471 8.40 13.31 42.79
CA ASN A 471 7.32 14.26 42.58
C ASN A 471 7.84 15.43 41.76
N GLU A 472 7.39 15.54 40.51
CA GLU A 472 7.91 16.50 39.55
C GLU A 472 6.77 17.31 38.94
N TYR A 473 6.83 18.62 39.07
CA TYR A 473 5.95 19.57 38.42
C TYR A 473 6.73 20.32 37.34
N ASP A 474 6.19 20.39 36.13
CA ASP A 474 6.73 21.17 35.02
C ASP A 474 5.62 21.94 34.31
N ILE A 475 5.79 23.24 34.20
CA ILE A 475 4.94 24.11 33.41
C ILE A 475 5.77 24.63 32.25
N SER A 476 5.25 24.48 31.04
CA SER A 476 5.94 24.89 29.83
C SER A 476 5.08 25.80 28.96
N TYR A 477 5.73 26.81 28.38
CA TYR A 477 5.17 27.67 27.34
C TYR A 477 6.08 27.61 26.12
N LEU A 478 5.48 27.45 24.94
CA LEU A 478 6.18 27.44 23.66
C LEU A 478 5.49 28.40 22.69
N ASP A 479 6.23 29.38 22.19
CA ASP A 479 5.88 30.12 20.98
C ASP A 479 6.74 29.61 19.82
N ARG A 480 6.11 28.96 18.83
CA ARG A 480 6.82 28.39 17.67
C ARG A 480 7.43 29.46 16.77
N TRP A 481 6.87 30.68 16.77
CA TRP A 481 7.25 31.81 15.92
C TRP A 481 7.22 33.10 16.74
N PHE A 482 8.13 33.15 17.72
CA PHE A 482 8.27 34.28 18.62
C PHE A 482 8.55 35.56 17.83
N ASN A 483 7.82 36.62 18.16
CA ASN A 483 7.88 37.92 17.48
C ASN A 483 7.68 37.85 15.96
N ASP A 484 6.79 36.95 15.48
CA ASP A 484 6.50 36.70 14.06
C ASP A 484 7.74 36.38 13.20
N SER A 485 8.76 35.79 13.83
CA SER A 485 9.99 35.35 13.19
C SER A 485 10.06 33.83 13.09
N SER A 486 11.05 33.29 12.40
CA SER A 486 11.35 31.86 12.41
C SER A 486 11.93 31.36 13.74
N THR A 487 12.14 32.24 14.71
CA THR A 487 12.68 31.88 16.03
C THR A 487 11.57 31.32 16.93
N SER A 488 11.82 30.18 17.55
CA SER A 488 10.94 29.65 18.60
C SER A 488 11.43 30.11 19.98
N LEU A 489 10.51 30.44 20.89
CA LEU A 489 10.79 30.68 22.30
C LEU A 489 10.14 29.58 23.14
N LYS A 490 10.92 28.91 23.99
CA LYS A 490 10.41 27.96 24.97
C LYS A 490 10.79 28.43 26.37
N VAL A 491 9.82 28.49 27.26
CA VAL A 491 9.99 28.78 28.68
C VAL A 491 9.51 27.57 29.47
N ARG A 492 10.29 27.14 30.46
CA ARG A 492 9.86 26.11 31.42
C ARG A 492 10.12 26.59 32.83
N LEU A 493 9.21 26.23 33.73
CA LEU A 493 9.35 26.36 35.17
C LEU A 493 9.10 24.98 35.76
N TYR A 494 9.98 24.54 36.66
CA TYR A 494 9.84 23.21 37.25
C TYR A 494 10.29 23.17 38.70
N ASP A 495 9.67 22.23 39.41
CA ASP A 495 9.98 21.86 40.79
C ASP A 495 10.00 20.33 40.84
N LYS A 496 11.17 19.75 41.11
CA LYS A 496 11.41 18.31 41.04
C LYS A 496 11.99 17.84 42.35
N TRP A 497 11.29 16.93 43.00
CA TRP A 497 11.77 16.20 44.15
C TRP A 497 11.94 14.72 43.78
N GLY A 498 13.01 14.09 44.24
CA GLY A 498 13.19 12.65 44.10
C GLY A 498 14.13 12.06 45.13
N ARG A 499 13.90 10.78 45.44
CA ARG A 499 14.77 9.95 46.27
C ARG A 499 15.57 9.02 45.37
N TYR A 500 16.87 8.98 45.57
CA TYR A 500 17.84 8.21 44.80
C TYR A 500 18.51 7.20 45.72
N GLU A 501 18.60 5.95 45.28
CA GLU A 501 19.19 4.83 46.02
C GLU A 501 20.29 4.20 45.15
N TYR A 502 21.48 4.02 45.73
CA TYR A 502 22.65 3.46 45.09
C TYR A 502 23.09 2.20 45.81
N HIS A 503 23.49 1.18 45.04
CA HIS A 503 23.81 -0.15 45.56
C HIS A 503 25.24 -0.61 45.22
N ASP A 504 26.12 0.27 44.74
CA ASP A 504 27.48 -0.10 44.29
C ASP A 504 28.55 0.65 45.10
N ASN A 505 29.51 -0.10 45.67
CA ASN A 505 30.58 0.38 46.59
C ASN A 505 30.10 1.14 47.85
N GLY A 506 28.89 0.83 48.34
CA GLY A 506 28.28 1.40 49.53
C GLY A 506 26.78 1.60 49.28
N GLU A 507 25.91 1.10 50.17
CA GLU A 507 24.49 1.42 50.09
C GLU A 507 24.31 2.84 50.61
N TYR A 508 24.03 3.77 49.70
CA TYR A 508 23.66 5.12 50.09
C TYR A 508 22.41 5.61 49.38
N ASN A 509 21.67 6.46 50.05
CA ASN A 509 20.50 7.12 49.52
C ASN A 509 20.54 8.61 49.81
N TYR A 510 19.86 9.40 48.97
CA TYR A 510 19.68 10.83 49.20
C TYR A 510 18.40 11.34 48.55
N GLU A 511 17.92 12.48 49.03
CA GLU A 511 16.84 13.24 48.42
C GLU A 511 17.40 14.46 47.69
N LYS A 512 16.92 14.69 46.47
CA LYS A 512 17.28 15.84 45.64
C LYS A 512 16.03 16.65 45.31
N GLU A 513 16.09 17.93 45.64
CA GLU A 513 15.14 18.94 45.18
C GLU A 513 15.82 19.80 44.11
N THR A 514 15.11 20.09 43.02
CA THR A 514 15.59 20.96 41.96
C THR A 514 14.45 21.89 41.57
N ARG A 515 14.62 23.17 41.89
CA ARG A 515 13.67 24.22 41.57
C ARG A 515 14.33 25.19 40.62
N GLY A 516 13.70 25.46 39.48
CA GLY A 516 14.32 26.34 38.50
C GLY A 516 13.48 26.59 37.28
N GLY A 517 14.13 27.19 36.30
CA GLY A 517 13.54 27.49 35.02
C GLY A 517 14.55 27.45 33.89
N SER A 518 14.01 27.40 32.68
CA SER A 518 14.83 27.48 31.47
C SER A 518 14.17 28.35 30.41
N LEU A 519 15.01 29.08 29.68
CA LEU A 519 14.63 29.85 28.51
C LEU A 519 15.44 29.32 27.33
N ALA A 520 14.75 28.84 26.30
CA ALA A 520 15.37 28.36 25.06
C ALA A 520 14.90 29.17 23.86
N LEU A 521 15.85 29.65 23.08
CA LEU A 521 15.62 30.21 21.75
C LEU A 521 16.02 29.16 20.71
N GLY A 522 15.19 28.95 19.70
CA GLY A 522 15.41 27.97 18.65
C GLY A 522 15.34 28.58 17.25
N TRP A 523 16.20 28.13 16.34
CA TRP A 523 16.25 28.59 14.96
C TRP A 523 16.31 27.40 13.99
N PRO A 524 15.49 27.39 12.93
CA PRO A 524 15.62 26.40 11.87
C PRO A 524 16.88 26.66 11.04
N ILE A 525 17.66 25.60 10.79
CA ILE A 525 18.80 25.60 9.88
C ILE A 525 18.44 24.71 8.69
N GLY A 526 18.06 25.32 7.57
CA GLY A 526 17.54 24.57 6.43
C GLY A 526 16.17 23.92 6.71
N GLU A 527 15.89 22.78 6.07
CA GLU A 527 14.53 22.22 6.08
C GLU A 527 14.24 21.23 7.22
N GLN A 528 15.27 20.64 7.85
CA GLN A 528 15.11 19.52 8.79
C GLN A 528 15.95 19.65 10.07
N ILE A 529 16.78 20.70 10.19
CA ILE A 529 17.67 20.92 11.34
C ILE A 529 17.15 22.12 12.13
N GLU A 530 17.21 22.02 13.45
CA GLU A 530 16.89 23.09 14.39
C GLU A 530 18.05 23.20 15.38
N ALA A 531 18.49 24.43 15.63
CA ALA A 531 19.48 24.77 16.65
C ALA A 531 18.79 25.50 17.79
N PHE A 532 19.19 25.22 19.02
CA PHE A 532 18.66 25.83 20.22
C PHE A 532 19.80 26.31 21.11
N VAL A 533 19.61 27.47 21.72
CA VAL A 533 20.42 27.98 22.81
C VAL A 533 19.50 28.05 24.03
N THR A 534 19.83 27.30 25.08
CA THR A 534 19.03 27.21 26.30
C THR A 534 19.84 27.72 27.47
N PHE A 535 19.30 28.70 28.19
CA PHE A 535 19.80 29.11 29.49
C PHE A 535 18.97 28.44 30.59
N LYS A 536 19.61 27.89 31.61
CA LYS A 536 18.99 27.26 32.79
C LYS A 536 19.50 27.95 34.05
N ASP A 537 18.59 28.16 34.99
CA ASP A 537 18.87 28.69 36.33
C ASP A 537 18.10 27.82 37.33
N GLU A 538 18.85 27.07 38.14
CA GLU A 538 18.33 26.02 39.01
C GLU A 538 18.95 26.11 40.40
N ASP A 539 18.12 26.06 41.43
CA ASP A 539 18.53 25.78 42.81
C ASP A 539 18.40 24.27 43.05
N VAL A 540 19.50 23.64 43.42
CA VAL A 540 19.58 22.21 43.75
C VAL A 540 19.83 22.08 45.24
N GLU A 541 18.99 21.32 45.94
CA GLU A 541 19.16 21.01 47.36
C GLU A 541 19.27 19.49 47.54
N ILE A 542 20.35 19.05 48.18
CA ILE A 542 20.57 17.65 48.58
C ILE A 542 20.29 17.51 50.07
N LYS A 543 19.45 16.56 50.46
CA LYS A 543 19.01 16.29 51.83
C LYS A 543 19.03 14.79 52.13
N ASN A 544 18.98 14.46 53.42
CA ASN A 544 18.73 13.11 53.92
C ASN A 544 19.72 12.11 53.33
N ILE A 545 21.01 12.43 53.38
CA ILE A 545 22.06 11.50 52.95
C ILE A 545 22.20 10.41 54.01
N GLU A 546 21.93 9.16 53.63
CA GLU A 546 22.20 7.97 54.45
C GLU A 546 23.25 7.10 53.76
N GLY A 547 24.30 6.68 54.47
CA GLY A 547 25.39 5.87 53.91
C GLY A 547 26.69 6.66 53.64
N ASP A 548 27.73 5.97 53.17
CA ASP A 548 28.97 6.60 52.74
C ASP A 548 28.84 7.02 51.27
N THR A 549 28.89 8.32 51.01
CA THR A 549 28.62 8.90 49.70
C THR A 549 29.87 9.45 49.01
N GLY A 550 31.05 9.27 49.63
CA GLY A 550 32.31 9.82 49.13
C GLY A 550 32.31 11.35 49.17
N GLU A 551 32.00 11.98 48.03
CA GLU A 551 32.10 13.44 47.84
C GLU A 551 30.75 14.18 47.91
N LEU A 552 29.62 13.47 47.95
CA LEU A 552 28.31 14.11 48.03
C LEU A 552 28.07 14.64 49.46
N SER A 553 27.65 15.90 49.57
CA SER A 553 27.31 16.53 50.85
C SER A 553 25.93 17.15 50.78
N GLU A 554 25.25 17.20 51.93
CA GLU A 554 24.00 17.93 52.07
C GLU A 554 24.25 19.42 51.89
N GLY A 555 23.32 20.10 51.23
CA GLY A 555 23.45 21.52 51.00
C GLY A 555 22.66 22.02 49.80
N LYS A 556 22.70 23.34 49.64
CA LYS A 556 22.12 24.06 48.51
C LYS A 556 23.24 24.48 47.57
N SER A 557 22.98 24.33 46.28
CA SER A 557 23.87 24.72 45.20
C SER A 557 23.05 25.37 44.10
N THR A 558 23.54 26.50 43.59
CA THR A 558 22.96 27.16 42.42
C THR A 558 23.65 26.64 41.16
N CYS A 559 22.89 26.15 40.19
CA CYS A 559 23.37 25.68 38.90
C CYS A 559 22.85 26.62 37.81
N ARG A 560 23.78 27.26 37.09
CA ARG A 560 23.48 28.09 35.92
C ARG A 560 24.21 27.56 34.72
N SER A 561 23.46 27.11 33.72
CA SER A 561 24.03 26.48 32.54
C SER A 561 23.54 27.08 31.23
N LEU A 562 24.41 27.02 30.22
CA LEU A 562 24.11 27.33 28.84
C LEU A 562 24.27 26.06 28.00
N GLU A 563 23.19 25.66 27.32
CA GLU A 563 23.16 24.48 26.45
C GLU A 563 22.95 24.89 24.99
N LEU A 564 23.88 24.47 24.14
CA LEU A 564 23.73 24.47 22.68
C LEU A 564 23.20 23.10 22.27
N PHE A 565 22.04 23.06 21.62
CA PHE A 565 21.39 21.83 21.19
C PHE A 565 21.06 21.88 19.70
N LEU A 566 21.57 20.91 18.94
CA LEU A 566 21.26 20.71 17.52
C LEU A 566 20.41 19.46 17.37
N ARG A 567 19.33 19.55 16.61
CA ARG A 567 18.46 18.41 16.27
C ARG A 567 18.18 18.36 14.78
N ARG A 568 18.17 17.16 14.22
CA ARG A 568 17.66 16.86 12.88
C ARG A 568 16.52 15.86 12.95
N ASP A 569 15.35 16.17 12.38
CA ASP A 569 14.19 15.26 12.34
C ASP A 569 13.70 15.00 10.91
N ALA A 570 14.15 13.89 10.35
CA ALA A 570 13.77 13.40 9.02
C ALA A 570 12.84 12.17 9.09
N ARG A 571 12.18 11.94 10.24
CA ARG A 571 11.28 10.80 10.42
C ARG A 571 9.98 11.02 9.65
N VAL A 572 9.51 9.94 9.03
CA VAL A 572 8.17 9.84 8.45
C VAL A 572 7.32 9.03 9.41
N ARG A 573 6.16 9.59 9.75
CA ARG A 573 5.24 9.05 10.75
C ARG A 573 3.95 8.58 10.08
N ASP A 574 3.31 7.57 10.66
CA ASP A 574 1.98 7.16 10.26
C ASP A 574 0.90 8.09 10.84
N GLU A 575 -0.37 7.80 10.57
CA GLU A 575 -1.52 8.57 11.09
C GLU A 575 -1.57 8.65 12.63
N ALA A 576 -0.88 7.75 13.34
CA ALA A 576 -0.80 7.77 14.79
C ALA A 576 0.51 8.40 15.30
N PHE A 577 1.23 9.11 14.43
CA PHE A 577 2.51 9.75 14.72
C PHE A 577 3.66 8.76 15.01
N ASN A 578 3.54 7.49 14.62
CA ASN A 578 4.59 6.49 14.84
C ASN A 578 5.62 6.52 13.71
N PRO A 579 6.91 6.72 14.01
CA PRO A 579 7.96 6.70 13.00
C PRO A 579 8.13 5.28 12.42
N TYR A 580 8.04 5.16 11.10
CA TYR A 580 8.29 3.90 10.39
C TYR A 580 9.42 3.99 9.38
N LYS A 581 9.91 5.20 9.09
CA LYS A 581 11.01 5.44 8.17
C LYS A 581 11.76 6.71 8.56
N GLY A 582 13.06 6.78 8.24
CA GLY A 582 13.87 7.99 8.38
C GLY A 582 14.66 8.01 9.68
N THR A 583 15.25 9.17 10.00
CA THR A 583 16.18 9.29 11.13
C THR A 583 15.89 10.53 11.97
N TYR A 584 16.23 10.42 13.25
CA TYR A 584 16.31 11.52 14.20
C TYR A 584 17.72 11.56 14.76
N SER A 585 18.30 12.75 14.87
CA SER A 585 19.62 12.92 15.47
C SER A 585 19.63 14.16 16.36
N SER A 586 20.34 14.11 17.47
CA SER A 586 20.59 15.27 18.31
C SER A 586 22.00 15.28 18.87
N LEU A 587 22.55 16.48 19.00
CA LEU A 587 23.84 16.77 19.64
C LEU A 587 23.62 17.92 20.62
N SER A 588 24.19 17.83 21.81
CA SER A 588 24.15 18.92 22.78
C SER A 588 25.45 19.10 23.54
N ILE A 589 25.75 20.35 23.86
CA ILE A 589 26.86 20.78 24.68
C ILE A 589 26.29 21.70 25.74
N GLU A 590 26.45 21.35 27.01
CA GLU A 590 25.97 22.11 28.15
C GLU A 590 27.15 22.47 29.03
N LYS A 591 27.31 23.76 29.31
CA LYS A 591 28.35 24.28 30.21
C LYS A 591 27.69 24.99 31.38
N SER A 592 28.05 24.59 32.60
CA SER A 592 27.64 25.23 33.85
C SER A 592 28.82 25.95 34.50
N GLY A 593 28.55 27.01 35.26
CA GLY A 593 29.58 27.75 36.01
C GLY A 593 30.37 28.77 35.18
N GLY A 594 31.54 29.16 35.68
CA GLY A 594 32.42 30.15 35.05
C GLY A 594 31.77 31.54 34.96
N PHE A 595 31.66 32.10 33.75
CA PHE A 595 31.09 33.44 33.54
C PHE A 595 29.59 33.54 33.87
N LEU A 596 28.89 32.40 33.98
CA LEU A 596 27.48 32.34 34.36
C LEU A 596 27.28 32.43 35.88
N GLY A 597 28.35 32.25 36.66
CA GLY A 597 28.27 32.04 38.10
C GLY A 597 27.59 30.71 38.47
N GLY A 598 27.16 30.59 39.73
CA GLY A 598 26.67 29.33 40.28
C GLY A 598 27.79 28.50 40.92
N ASP A 599 27.40 27.57 41.77
CA ASP A 599 28.31 26.77 42.60
C ASP A 599 28.74 25.47 41.89
N ALA A 600 28.00 25.04 40.86
CA ALA A 600 28.28 23.83 40.09
C ALA A 600 28.97 24.16 38.74
N GLU A 601 30.21 23.73 38.55
CA GLU A 601 30.96 23.89 37.30
C GLU A 601 31.19 22.55 36.60
N PHE A 602 30.62 22.40 35.40
CA PHE A 602 30.74 21.17 34.61
C PHE A 602 30.54 21.41 33.12
N ILE A 603 30.94 20.43 32.31
CA ILE A 603 30.61 20.36 30.89
C ILE A 603 30.00 19.00 30.56
N LYS A 604 28.91 19.00 29.78
CA LYS A 604 28.24 17.78 29.28
C LYS A 604 28.12 17.80 27.77
N TYR A 605 28.51 16.71 27.15
CA TYR A 605 28.29 16.41 25.74
C TYR A 605 27.31 15.24 25.63
N LYS A 606 26.26 15.41 24.83
CA LYS A 606 25.25 14.37 24.59
C LYS A 606 25.03 14.20 23.09
N GLY A 607 25.04 12.97 22.61
CA GLY A 607 24.74 12.62 21.23
C GLY A 607 23.73 11.48 21.16
N GLU A 608 22.75 11.60 20.27
CA GLU A 608 21.76 10.55 20.03
C GLU A 608 21.42 10.43 18.54
N LEU A 609 21.35 9.20 18.04
CA LEU A 609 20.89 8.85 16.70
C LEU A 609 19.82 7.78 16.82
N ARG A 610 18.68 7.99 16.16
CA ARG A 610 17.60 7.02 15.99
C ARG A 610 17.32 6.83 14.51
N GLY A 611 17.07 5.61 14.09
CA GLY A 611 16.64 5.34 12.72
C GLY A 611 15.60 4.25 12.62
N TYR A 612 14.74 4.37 11.61
CA TYR A 612 13.61 3.48 11.37
C TYR A 612 13.60 3.06 9.90
N LEU A 613 13.46 1.76 9.66
CA LEU A 613 13.52 1.16 8.34
C LEU A 613 12.35 0.19 8.14
N ARG A 614 11.35 0.61 7.35
CA ARG A 614 10.27 -0.26 6.84
C ARG A 614 10.46 -0.53 5.36
N GLN A 615 10.45 -1.80 4.97
CA GLN A 615 10.52 -2.18 3.56
C GLN A 615 9.12 -2.12 2.91
N GLY A 616 8.97 -1.22 1.93
CA GLY A 616 7.72 -1.00 1.21
C GLY A 616 6.69 -0.14 1.97
N GLU A 617 5.54 0.07 1.34
CA GLU A 617 4.47 0.94 1.86
C GLU A 617 3.36 0.16 2.59
N PHE A 618 3.45 -1.17 2.61
CA PHE A 618 2.47 -1.99 3.31
C PHE A 618 2.58 -1.79 4.82
N TRP A 619 1.48 -1.38 5.45
CA TRP A 619 1.47 -1.01 6.87
C TRP A 619 1.81 -2.14 7.84
N LYS A 620 1.67 -3.42 7.44
CA LYS A 620 2.11 -4.58 8.25
C LYS A 620 3.56 -5.01 8.00
N SER A 621 4.32 -4.34 7.12
CA SER A 621 5.74 -4.64 6.96
C SER A 621 6.47 -4.38 8.30
N PRO A 622 7.35 -5.30 8.74
CA PRO A 622 8.17 -5.08 9.93
C PRO A 622 9.01 -3.80 9.81
N ILE A 623 9.25 -3.16 10.96
CA ILE A 623 10.07 -1.96 11.09
C ILE A 623 11.30 -2.36 11.92
N LEU A 624 12.48 -2.19 11.34
CA LEU A 624 13.73 -2.24 12.09
C LEU A 624 14.01 -0.84 12.64
N ALA A 625 14.09 -0.72 13.96
CA ALA A 625 14.45 0.51 14.64
C ALA A 625 15.80 0.34 15.35
N TYR A 626 16.63 1.38 15.34
CA TYR A 626 17.91 1.40 16.04
C TYR A 626 18.11 2.73 16.77
N ARG A 627 18.84 2.68 17.89
CA ARG A 627 19.26 3.84 18.67
C ARG A 627 20.73 3.71 19.03
N LEU A 628 21.46 4.81 18.92
CA LEU A 628 22.79 4.97 19.48
C LEU A 628 22.79 6.24 20.33
N ARG A 629 23.34 6.15 21.54
CA ARG A 629 23.49 7.28 22.46
C ARG A 629 24.91 7.28 23.03
N GLY A 630 25.54 8.44 23.03
CA GLY A 630 26.85 8.68 23.64
C GLY A 630 26.80 9.91 24.52
N GLN A 631 27.42 9.84 25.69
CA GLN A 631 27.42 10.90 26.70
C GLN A 631 28.82 11.00 27.32
N LEU A 632 29.31 12.22 27.49
CA LEU A 632 30.62 12.52 28.07
C LEU A 632 30.47 13.74 28.97
N GLY A 633 31.00 13.66 30.17
CA GLY A 633 31.00 14.71 31.17
C GLY A 633 32.40 15.01 31.66
N GLU A 634 32.61 16.27 32.03
CA GLU A 634 33.81 16.78 32.67
C GLU A 634 33.39 17.49 33.97
N ASN A 635 34.06 17.17 35.08
CA ASN A 635 33.77 17.68 36.43
C ASN A 635 32.30 17.51 36.84
N LEU A 636 31.70 16.35 36.56
CA LEU A 636 30.32 16.10 37.00
C LEU A 636 30.30 15.86 38.51
N SER A 637 29.43 16.57 39.22
CA SER A 637 29.03 16.17 40.57
C SER A 637 28.24 14.86 40.52
N GLU A 638 28.16 14.16 41.66
CA GLU A 638 27.51 12.85 41.75
C GLU A 638 26.08 12.85 41.17
N TYR A 639 25.30 13.89 41.49
CA TYR A 639 23.92 14.04 41.03
C TYR A 639 23.78 14.49 39.56
N GLU A 640 24.88 14.82 38.90
CA GLU A 640 24.93 15.20 37.48
C GLU A 640 25.44 14.06 36.58
N LYS A 641 25.88 12.92 37.13
CA LYS A 641 26.33 11.76 36.35
C LYS A 641 25.25 11.21 35.42
N PHE A 642 25.66 10.46 34.38
CA PHE A 642 24.75 9.86 33.42
C PHE A 642 24.31 8.46 33.87
N TYR A 643 23.05 8.10 33.63
CA TYR A 643 22.49 6.83 34.05
C TYR A 643 22.08 5.95 32.86
N ILE A 644 22.29 4.64 32.99
CA ILE A 644 21.72 3.59 32.13
C ILE A 644 21.08 2.49 32.99
N GLY A 645 20.03 1.87 32.48
CA GLY A 645 19.19 0.91 33.21
C GLY A 645 17.72 1.31 33.19
N GLY A 646 16.84 0.34 32.96
CA GLY A 646 15.38 0.55 32.92
C GLY A 646 14.78 0.54 31.51
N GLN A 647 13.50 0.90 31.40
CA GLN A 647 12.73 0.71 30.16
C GLN A 647 13.23 1.54 28.97
N ASP A 648 13.76 2.74 29.22
CA ASP A 648 14.11 3.72 28.19
C ASP A 648 15.59 3.72 27.77
N THR A 649 16.40 2.90 28.45
CA THR A 649 17.84 2.77 28.21
C THR A 649 18.23 1.31 28.03
N LEU A 650 18.51 0.59 29.12
CA LEU A 650 19.01 -0.79 29.12
C LEU A 650 18.01 -1.70 29.82
N ARG A 651 17.10 -2.32 29.04
CA ARG A 651 16.08 -3.25 29.55
C ARG A 651 16.74 -4.55 30.02
N GLY A 652 16.18 -5.17 31.06
CA GLY A 652 16.77 -6.32 31.78
C GLY A 652 17.43 -5.94 33.11
N TYR A 653 17.61 -4.65 33.36
CA TYR A 653 18.26 -4.07 34.54
C TYR A 653 17.32 -3.11 35.31
N SER A 654 17.59 -2.84 36.58
CA SER A 654 16.91 -1.83 37.40
C SER A 654 16.96 -0.46 36.75
N GLN A 655 16.00 0.39 37.09
CA GLN A 655 16.02 1.78 36.66
C GLN A 655 17.28 2.48 37.21
N ASN A 656 18.02 3.16 36.34
CA ASN A 656 19.24 3.92 36.69
C ASN A 656 20.32 3.10 37.43
N GLU A 657 20.37 1.78 37.21
CA GLU A 657 21.28 0.87 37.92
C GLU A 657 22.76 1.22 37.77
N PHE A 658 23.17 1.69 36.59
CA PHE A 658 24.56 2.04 36.30
C PHE A 658 24.68 3.54 36.03
N TYR A 659 25.75 4.15 36.53
CA TYR A 659 25.97 5.58 36.42
C TYR A 659 27.44 5.94 36.22
N GLY A 660 27.72 7.08 35.60
CA GLY A 660 29.09 7.58 35.48
C GLY A 660 29.24 8.84 34.63
N ASP A 661 30.45 9.36 34.58
CA ASP A 661 30.85 10.53 33.79
C ASP A 661 30.72 10.32 32.28
N ARG A 662 30.77 9.06 31.84
CA ARG A 662 30.66 8.69 30.42
C ARG A 662 29.67 7.57 30.29
N ALA A 663 28.87 7.59 29.23
CA ALA A 663 27.95 6.50 28.92
C ALA A 663 27.83 6.29 27.41
N VAL A 664 27.78 5.03 26.99
CA VAL A 664 27.42 4.62 25.62
C VAL A 664 26.31 3.58 25.71
N LEU A 665 25.33 3.71 24.81
CA LEU A 665 24.21 2.79 24.70
C LEU A 665 23.86 2.57 23.22
N GLY A 666 23.67 1.32 22.85
CA GLY A 666 23.09 0.91 21.57
C GLY A 666 21.86 0.04 21.78
N SER A 667 20.84 0.27 20.96
CA SER A 667 19.61 -0.53 21.00
C SER A 667 19.12 -0.86 19.59
N LEU A 668 18.62 -2.09 19.43
CA LEU A 668 17.97 -2.56 18.20
C LEU A 668 16.60 -3.13 18.54
N GLU A 669 15.57 -2.73 17.77
CA GLU A 669 14.23 -3.28 17.88
C GLU A 669 13.71 -3.76 16.53
N LEU A 670 13.12 -4.96 16.52
CA LEU A 670 12.29 -5.44 15.42
C LEU A 670 10.82 -5.31 15.81
N ARG A 671 10.12 -4.35 15.20
CA ARG A 671 8.70 -4.06 15.45
C ARG A 671 7.84 -4.70 14.36
N PHE A 672 6.86 -5.52 14.74
CA PHE A 672 5.98 -6.23 13.81
C PHE A 672 4.52 -5.87 14.06
N PRO A 673 3.91 -5.03 13.20
CA PRO A 673 2.51 -4.65 13.34
C PRO A 673 1.58 -5.86 13.15
N MET A 674 0.84 -6.23 14.19
CA MET A 674 -0.12 -7.34 14.15
C MET A 674 -1.51 -6.85 13.70
N SER A 675 -1.92 -5.70 14.24
CA SER A 675 -3.15 -4.97 13.91
C SER A 675 -2.88 -3.46 13.89
N LYS A 676 -3.89 -2.63 13.62
CA LYS A 676 -3.74 -1.16 13.71
C LYS A 676 -3.51 -0.69 15.16
N GLN A 677 -3.87 -1.51 16.15
CA GLN A 677 -3.79 -1.19 17.57
C GLN A 677 -2.63 -1.91 18.28
N LEU A 678 -2.11 -2.99 17.71
CA LEU A 678 -1.16 -3.87 18.38
C LEU A 678 0.10 -4.07 17.54
N THR A 679 1.26 -3.79 18.13
CA THR A 679 2.57 -4.06 17.54
C THR A 679 3.40 -4.87 18.53
N GLY A 680 3.92 -6.01 18.09
CA GLY A 680 4.92 -6.75 18.86
C GLY A 680 6.31 -6.20 18.63
N VAL A 681 7.19 -6.35 19.61
CA VAL A 681 8.57 -5.86 19.59
C VAL A 681 9.49 -6.96 20.08
N LEU A 682 10.59 -7.19 19.37
CA LEU A 682 11.76 -7.89 19.90
C LEU A 682 12.88 -6.87 20.01
N PHE A 683 13.66 -6.90 21.08
CA PHE A 683 14.71 -5.92 21.30
C PHE A 683 15.99 -6.52 21.86
N VAL A 684 17.10 -5.83 21.62
CA VAL A 684 18.39 -6.00 22.29
C VAL A 684 18.97 -4.62 22.57
N ASP A 685 19.39 -4.40 23.80
CA ASP A 685 20.02 -3.18 24.30
C ASP A 685 21.39 -3.56 24.87
N SER A 686 22.40 -2.73 24.63
CA SER A 686 23.75 -2.94 25.17
C SER A 686 24.36 -1.60 25.52
N GLY A 687 24.95 -1.47 26.70
CA GLY A 687 25.51 -0.22 27.17
C GLY A 687 26.63 -0.38 28.20
N ARG A 688 27.34 0.71 28.41
CA ARG A 688 28.45 0.82 29.36
C ARG A 688 28.57 2.23 29.90
N VAL A 689 28.98 2.36 31.17
CA VAL A 689 29.40 3.61 31.79
C VAL A 689 30.86 3.56 32.25
N TRP A 690 31.45 4.73 32.48
CA TRP A 690 32.79 4.91 33.05
C TRP A 690 32.80 6.10 34.00
N GLY A 691 33.69 6.12 35.00
CA GLY A 691 33.79 7.22 35.97
C GLY A 691 32.63 7.25 36.97
N GLY A 692 32.21 6.07 37.45
CA GLY A 692 31.07 5.89 38.35
C GLY A 692 30.99 4.43 38.77
N SER A 693 29.81 3.81 38.66
CA SER A 693 29.61 2.37 38.96
C SER A 693 30.62 1.47 38.24
N GLU A 694 31.10 0.43 38.90
CA GLU A 694 32.14 -0.46 38.35
C GLU A 694 31.58 -1.35 37.22
N MET A 695 31.96 -1.05 35.97
CA MET A 695 31.65 -1.87 34.79
C MET A 695 32.92 -2.27 34.02
N SER A 696 33.33 -3.54 34.15
CA SER A 696 34.45 -4.11 33.39
C SER A 696 34.12 -4.26 31.90
N ASP A 697 32.87 -4.63 31.58
CA ASP A 697 32.37 -4.96 30.24
C ASP A 697 31.02 -4.28 29.93
N PHE A 698 30.60 -4.38 28.67
CA PHE A 698 29.25 -3.96 28.27
C PHE A 698 28.19 -4.86 28.91
N LYS A 699 27.16 -4.25 29.50
CA LYS A 699 25.96 -4.97 29.94
C LYS A 699 24.96 -5.00 28.80
N THR A 700 24.33 -6.15 28.61
CA THR A 700 23.43 -6.41 27.49
C THR A 700 22.15 -7.03 28.01
N GLY A 701 21.01 -6.48 27.58
CA GLY A 701 19.71 -7.07 27.84
C GLY A 701 18.90 -7.22 26.58
N PHE A 702 18.10 -8.28 26.52
CA PHE A 702 17.26 -8.59 25.36
C PHE A 702 15.89 -9.04 25.81
N GLY A 703 14.92 -8.99 24.91
CA GLY A 703 13.57 -9.37 25.30
C GLY A 703 12.53 -9.14 24.24
N PHE A 704 11.29 -9.17 24.69
CA PHE A 704 10.12 -8.94 23.86
C PHE A 704 9.19 -7.94 24.53
N GLY A 705 8.38 -7.27 23.71
CA GLY A 705 7.43 -6.29 24.18
C GLY A 705 6.22 -6.18 23.29
N MET A 706 5.25 -5.44 23.78
CA MET A 706 4.01 -5.13 23.11
C MET A 706 3.77 -3.63 23.19
N ARG A 707 3.31 -3.06 22.09
CA ARG A 707 2.88 -1.67 21.97
C ARG A 707 1.39 -1.68 21.69
N ILE A 708 0.61 -1.15 22.61
CA ILE A 708 -0.85 -1.07 22.53
C ILE A 708 -1.22 0.38 22.28
N ARG A 709 -1.78 0.66 21.10
CA ARG A 709 -2.28 1.98 20.74
C ARG A 709 -3.65 2.19 21.37
N THR A 710 -3.76 3.22 22.19
CA THR A 710 -5.00 3.67 22.81
C THR A 710 -5.34 5.09 22.35
N LEU A 711 -6.52 5.59 22.72
CA LEU A 711 -6.88 7.00 22.49
C LEU A 711 -5.97 7.97 23.27
N LEU A 712 -5.29 7.48 24.31
CA LEU A 712 -4.37 8.24 25.17
C LEU A 712 -2.90 8.08 24.72
N GLY A 713 -2.64 7.49 23.54
CA GLY A 713 -1.29 7.21 23.07
C GLY A 713 -0.90 5.74 23.25
N ILE A 714 0.40 5.46 23.14
CA ILE A 714 0.93 4.10 23.13
C ILE A 714 1.28 3.66 24.54
N ILE A 715 0.77 2.50 24.95
CA ILE A 715 1.19 1.78 26.14
C ILE A 715 2.28 0.78 25.74
N ARG A 716 3.37 0.74 26.50
CA ARG A 716 4.52 -0.15 26.31
C ARG A 716 4.58 -1.15 27.44
N LEU A 717 4.51 -2.43 27.08
CA LEU A 717 4.77 -3.55 27.97
C LEU A 717 6.03 -4.24 27.46
N ASP A 718 7.08 -4.30 28.26
CA ASP A 718 8.33 -4.96 27.89
C ASP A 718 8.72 -6.00 28.95
N TYR A 719 9.23 -7.14 28.52
CA TYR A 719 9.91 -8.09 29.37
C TYR A 719 11.36 -8.22 28.89
N GLY A 720 12.29 -7.78 29.73
CA GLY A 720 13.73 -7.80 29.44
C GLY A 720 14.46 -8.80 30.32
N VAL A 721 15.48 -9.45 29.75
CA VAL A 721 16.38 -10.37 30.43
C VAL A 721 17.80 -9.82 30.32
N GLY A 722 18.43 -9.58 31.48
CA GLY A 722 19.83 -9.21 31.64
C GLY A 722 20.46 -10.09 32.72
N GLU A 723 20.74 -9.52 33.90
CA GLU A 723 21.12 -10.29 35.10
C GLU A 723 19.91 -10.99 35.76
N GLY A 724 18.70 -10.65 35.34
CA GLY A 724 17.45 -11.30 35.69
C GLY A 724 16.33 -10.91 34.72
N GLY A 725 15.13 -11.50 34.91
CA GLY A 725 13.95 -11.18 34.12
C GLY A 725 13.12 -10.08 34.79
N ARG A 726 12.82 -9.00 34.05
CA ARG A 726 12.07 -7.84 34.58
C ARG A 726 10.96 -7.40 33.63
N PHE A 727 9.82 -7.03 34.21
CA PHE A 727 8.71 -6.41 33.48
C PHE A 727 8.80 -4.89 33.60
N TYR A 728 8.54 -4.22 32.48
CA TYR A 728 8.46 -2.76 32.40
C TYR A 728 7.11 -2.35 31.84
N PHE A 729 6.57 -1.29 32.43
CA PHE A 729 5.36 -0.62 31.99
C PHE A 729 5.68 0.85 31.74
N GLY A 730 5.31 1.36 30.57
CA GLY A 730 5.52 2.76 30.22
C GLY A 730 4.51 3.25 29.20
N MET A 731 4.49 4.55 28.96
CA MET A 731 3.71 5.18 27.90
C MET A 731 4.62 5.90 26.89
N GLY A 732 4.05 6.21 25.73
CA GLY A 732 4.74 6.84 24.59
C GLY A 732 5.32 5.84 23.59
N GLU A 733 5.87 6.38 22.51
CA GLU A 733 6.78 5.62 21.66
C GLU A 733 7.98 5.18 22.51
N GLY A 734 8.57 4.02 22.17
CA GLY A 734 9.92 3.72 22.63
C GLY A 734 10.91 4.74 22.09
N PHE A 735 12.20 4.47 22.18
CA PHE A 735 13.14 5.36 21.49
C PHE A 735 12.90 5.43 19.98
#